data_AF-A0A4V1C4L6-F1
#
_entry.id   AF-A0A4V1C4L6-F1
#
_cell.length_a   1.000
_cell.length_b   1.000
_cell.length_c   1.000
_cell.angle_alpha   90.00
_cell.angle_beta   90.00
_cell.angle_gamma   90.00
#
_symmetry.space_group_name_H-M   'P 1'
#
loop_
_entity.id
_entity.type
_entity.pdbx_description
1 polymer ?
#
loop_
_entity_poly.entity_id
_entity_poly.type
_entity_poly.pdbx_seq_one_letter_code
_entity_poly.pdbx_strand_id
1 'polypeptide(L)'
;MVLALTELWIACDKIAKNQIPLLCDYDPRIPSYLFQSFLLPSRDNIRRLAKIEQYLRQRFQIADQSLPNIFTSFGGLKTFAVRYYGQLAIYQRLLGKIEAEAARNCTAKITELSNIQAQHERLRKLYKAANCEYLLQNKRKGAILYQGGYCTKCSYKRQINSLNINIFEWPLPRNQTNAQNTVFKLCPPCTFSKWRDATAFIHINVSMCKYGSTTRDRVQSLKSYSALRPYFKNIYGNQRIGLWSLTKPNARTYRRLKAVPYLEIHNICLNNGMTYYYFDDKCTNYVTSTIITEKLVMSCTFKIPPKSKVLQKYLFKPSTSPNGLPPNNIIAHQTEYPAHLSTEKYKNLYLIPLGHKIQWLNILHQLTMPSINFGKAETAATVNYFQQTTNRVRNNWELTRTLSIFISVAIRTFSLSNNKNVQFCCLKFLLKARAIAFIWFAKIRTKATGARIQQSQLELKQKLAEIALICLEIFDIQIPYFESFFKAPGHISIFFQSCIAKCEYLAANSANRRALTRWRKLYYRTHAIFIKSIVSENGYTFNLTIQATWPEYSRGIGWKTVSPSSCNWLKTAIKAVCGHFLAVHFNVLIGKLLVNGAPLSRLPSSFERKNKWKFEKLNQRLVSPLNSTGNVMKACFEPIKNIKHIHLILEGDFGIFAIKLPKFDLGFTLKASLTKLRFRQFIGMHIDSDQSIGYLSGLSSKLLFTNNTGSKRAVIIPDGDVIWRENRLQPQQNHVIIIITKGTASLTHFYNVDTRLG
;
A
#
# COMPACT_ATOMS: atom_id res chain seq x y z
N MET A 1 -11.54 9.25 -2.66
CA MET A 1 -10.61 9.69 -1.61
C MET A 1 -10.49 11.20 -1.63
N VAL A 2 -9.94 11.82 -2.70
CA VAL A 2 -9.79 13.28 -2.79
C VAL A 2 -11.08 14.05 -2.47
N LEU A 3 -12.20 13.76 -3.16
CA LEU A 3 -13.50 14.41 -2.87
C LEU A 3 -13.90 14.35 -1.39
N ALA A 4 -13.74 13.18 -0.76
CA ALA A 4 -14.12 12.98 0.64
C ALA A 4 -13.20 13.76 1.60
N LEU A 5 -11.89 13.80 1.33
CA LEU A 5 -10.94 14.59 2.13
C LEU A 5 -11.24 16.09 2.01
N THR A 6 -11.57 16.57 0.80
CA THR A 6 -11.94 17.97 0.59
C THR A 6 -13.27 18.31 1.27
N GLU A 7 -14.28 17.43 1.24
CA GLU A 7 -15.54 17.64 1.97
C GLU A 7 -15.35 17.68 3.49
N LEU A 8 -14.50 16.81 4.04
CA LEU A 8 -14.14 16.85 5.47
C LEU A 8 -13.40 18.16 5.82
N TRP A 9 -12.52 18.62 4.92
CA TRP A 9 -11.89 19.91 5.08
C TRP A 9 -12.90 21.06 5.01
N ILE A 10 -13.91 21.02 4.14
CA ILE A 10 -14.99 22.03 4.09
C ILE A 10 -15.72 22.08 5.43
N ALA A 11 -16.02 20.94 6.04
CA ALA A 11 -16.62 20.91 7.38
C ALA A 11 -15.69 21.57 8.42
N CYS A 12 -14.39 21.26 8.38
CA CYS A 12 -13.38 21.90 9.23
C CYS A 12 -13.31 23.42 9.02
N ASP A 13 -13.31 23.89 7.76
CA ASP A 13 -13.28 25.32 7.40
C ASP A 13 -14.54 26.05 7.88
N LYS A 14 -15.72 25.44 7.77
CA LYS A 14 -16.97 26.01 8.30
C LYS A 14 -16.91 26.20 9.82
N ILE A 15 -16.44 25.19 10.56
CA ILE A 15 -16.30 25.27 12.02
C ILE A 15 -15.28 26.35 12.39
N ALA A 16 -14.14 26.38 11.70
CA ALA A 16 -13.07 27.34 11.97
C ALA A 16 -13.52 28.78 11.75
N LYS A 17 -14.26 29.06 10.67
CA LYS A 17 -14.81 30.40 10.39
C LYS A 17 -15.88 30.82 11.38
N ASN A 18 -16.70 29.89 11.88
CA ASN A 18 -17.69 30.22 12.88
C ASN A 18 -17.05 30.64 14.21
N GLN A 19 -15.98 29.95 14.62
CA GLN A 19 -15.27 30.25 15.87
C GLN A 19 -14.28 31.41 15.73
N ILE A 20 -13.72 31.63 14.53
CA ILE A 20 -12.78 32.70 14.23
C ILE A 20 -13.26 33.42 12.96
N PRO A 21 -14.21 34.36 13.07
CA PRO A 21 -14.78 35.07 11.92
C PRO A 21 -13.74 35.77 11.04
N LEU A 22 -12.62 36.21 11.63
CA LEU A 22 -11.48 36.80 10.90
C LEU A 22 -10.92 35.89 9.79
N LEU A 23 -11.10 34.57 9.87
CA LEU A 23 -10.69 33.64 8.82
C LEU A 23 -11.50 33.80 7.53
N CYS A 24 -12.69 34.40 7.57
CA CYS A 24 -13.50 34.67 6.39
C CYS A 24 -12.77 35.58 5.40
N ASP A 25 -12.06 36.60 5.91
CA ASP A 25 -11.33 37.59 5.12
C ASP A 25 -10.17 36.98 4.32
N TYR A 26 -9.60 35.85 4.78
CA TYR A 26 -8.42 35.26 4.16
C TYR A 26 -8.78 34.10 3.22
N ASP A 27 -8.20 34.13 2.03
CA ASP A 27 -8.32 33.03 1.07
C ASP A 27 -7.54 31.79 1.57
N PRO A 28 -8.18 30.61 1.71
CA PRO A 28 -7.48 29.35 1.97
C PRO A 28 -6.56 28.91 0.81
N ARG A 29 -6.66 29.54 -0.36
CA ARG A 29 -5.85 29.35 -1.58
C ARG A 29 -5.97 27.98 -2.24
N ILE A 30 -6.93 27.15 -1.87
CA ILE A 30 -7.04 25.80 -2.43
C ILE A 30 -7.30 25.87 -3.95
N PRO A 31 -6.43 25.28 -4.78
CA PRO A 31 -6.50 25.40 -6.23
C PRO A 31 -7.62 24.52 -6.83
N SER A 32 -8.84 25.05 -6.84
CA SER A 32 -10.04 24.33 -7.32
C SER A 32 -9.95 23.90 -8.79
N TYR A 33 -9.23 24.65 -9.63
CA TYR A 33 -9.01 24.32 -11.04
C TYR A 33 -8.29 22.97 -11.26
N LEU A 34 -7.57 22.45 -10.26
CA LEU A 34 -6.96 21.11 -10.35
C LEU A 34 -8.00 19.99 -10.45
N PHE A 35 -9.22 20.24 -9.98
CA PHE A 35 -10.29 19.25 -9.98
C PHE A 35 -10.84 18.99 -11.39
N GLN A 36 -10.55 19.85 -12.36
CA GLN A 36 -10.87 19.64 -13.78
C GLN A 36 -10.32 18.32 -14.32
N SER A 37 -9.18 17.85 -13.78
CA SER A 37 -8.57 16.59 -14.22
C SER A 37 -9.26 15.34 -13.66
N PHE A 38 -10.29 15.46 -12.81
CA PHE A 38 -10.96 14.31 -12.20
C PHE A 38 -11.87 13.55 -13.17
N LEU A 39 -11.55 12.27 -13.39
CA LEU A 39 -12.40 11.34 -14.12
C LEU A 39 -13.48 10.74 -13.20
N LEU A 40 -14.57 11.48 -12.99
CA LEU A 40 -15.67 11.07 -12.12
C LEU A 40 -16.68 10.17 -12.85
N PRO A 41 -16.88 8.91 -12.42
CA PRO A 41 -17.68 7.95 -13.19
C PRO A 41 -19.20 8.05 -12.97
N SER A 42 -19.67 8.81 -11.99
CA SER A 42 -21.07 8.82 -11.56
C SER A 42 -21.59 10.23 -11.32
N ARG A 43 -22.85 10.48 -11.65
CA ARG A 43 -23.55 11.76 -11.42
C ARG A 43 -23.43 12.28 -9.98
N ASP A 44 -23.51 11.40 -8.99
CA ASP A 44 -23.39 11.82 -7.58
C ASP A 44 -22.01 12.36 -7.23
N ASN A 45 -20.95 11.74 -7.74
CA ASN A 45 -19.59 12.26 -7.56
C ASN A 45 -19.41 13.61 -8.27
N ILE A 46 -20.03 13.81 -9.44
CA ILE A 46 -20.03 15.10 -10.15
C ILE A 46 -20.78 16.16 -9.33
N ARG A 47 -21.96 15.82 -8.78
CA ARG A 47 -22.70 16.71 -7.86
C ARG A 47 -21.88 17.07 -6.61
N ARG A 48 -21.16 16.10 -6.04
CA ARG A 48 -20.24 16.34 -4.92
C ARG A 48 -19.12 17.31 -5.30
N LEU A 49 -18.49 17.11 -6.45
CA LEU A 49 -17.48 18.04 -6.94
C LEU A 49 -18.05 19.44 -7.18
N ALA A 50 -19.23 19.56 -7.79
CA ALA A 50 -19.90 20.84 -7.99
C ALA A 50 -20.14 21.59 -6.67
N LYS A 51 -20.55 20.90 -5.60
CA LYS A 51 -20.69 21.48 -4.25
C LYS A 51 -19.36 21.97 -3.69
N ILE A 52 -18.27 21.22 -3.89
CA ILE A 52 -16.92 21.60 -3.46
C ILE A 52 -16.46 22.86 -4.22
N GLU A 53 -16.60 22.86 -5.55
CA GLU A 53 -16.21 23.99 -6.40
C GLU A 53 -17.02 25.25 -6.07
N GLN A 54 -18.33 25.10 -5.84
CA GLN A 54 -19.19 26.19 -5.38
C GLN A 54 -18.72 26.75 -4.04
N TYR A 55 -18.42 25.89 -3.06
CA TYR A 55 -17.93 26.32 -1.75
C TYR A 55 -16.61 27.09 -1.86
N LEU A 56 -15.64 26.57 -2.62
CA LEU A 56 -14.35 27.24 -2.80
C LEU A 56 -14.49 28.57 -3.54
N ARG A 57 -15.37 28.64 -4.56
CA ARG A 57 -15.66 29.88 -5.27
C ARG A 57 -16.28 30.93 -4.35
N GLN A 58 -17.26 30.54 -3.54
CA GLN A 58 -17.88 31.43 -2.55
C GLN A 58 -16.84 31.89 -1.51
N ARG A 59 -15.98 30.99 -1.03
CA ARG A 59 -14.90 31.33 -0.10
C ARG A 59 -13.93 32.34 -0.68
N PHE A 60 -13.57 32.18 -1.94
CA PHE A 60 -12.71 33.12 -2.67
C PHE A 60 -13.39 34.48 -2.87
N GLN A 61 -14.68 34.51 -3.22
CA GLN A 61 -15.45 35.75 -3.39
C GLN A 61 -15.63 36.55 -2.10
N ILE A 62 -15.77 35.86 -0.95
CA ILE A 62 -15.91 36.50 0.37
C ILE A 62 -14.55 37.01 0.89
N ALA A 63 -13.46 36.34 0.53
CA ALA A 63 -12.12 36.73 1.00
C ALA A 63 -11.66 38.06 0.37
N ASP A 64 -11.01 38.90 1.17
CA ASP A 64 -10.39 40.14 0.70
C ASP A 64 -9.08 39.81 -0.02
N GLN A 65 -9.10 40.01 -1.34
CA GLN A 65 -7.98 39.71 -2.23
C GLN A 65 -6.77 40.63 -2.03
N SER A 66 -6.94 41.77 -1.34
CA SER A 66 -5.84 42.68 -0.99
C SER A 66 -5.02 42.18 0.20
N LEU A 67 -5.53 41.17 0.94
CA LEU A 67 -4.86 40.66 2.13
C LEU A 67 -3.68 39.73 1.79
N PRO A 68 -2.63 39.76 2.62
CA PRO A 68 -1.45 38.94 2.41
C PRO A 68 -1.77 37.44 2.60
N ASN A 69 -0.95 36.59 1.97
CA ASN A 69 -1.10 35.14 2.07
C ASN A 69 -0.96 34.66 3.52
N ILE A 70 -2.00 34.01 4.04
CA ILE A 70 -2.10 33.53 5.43
C ILE A 70 -1.06 32.47 5.82
N PHE A 71 -0.46 31.79 4.84
CA PHE A 71 0.52 30.72 5.06
C PHE A 71 1.98 31.20 4.96
N THR A 72 2.27 32.22 4.15
CA THR A 72 3.65 32.63 3.86
C THR A 72 4.03 33.98 4.49
N SER A 73 3.05 34.86 4.74
CA SER A 73 3.34 36.25 5.11
C SER A 73 3.55 36.39 6.61
N PHE A 74 4.69 36.96 6.99
CA PHE A 74 5.09 37.17 8.39
C PHE A 74 5.19 38.66 8.71
N GLY A 75 4.75 39.06 9.90
CA GLY A 75 5.08 40.38 10.45
C GLY A 75 4.45 41.63 9.79
N GLY A 76 3.48 41.50 8.89
CA GLY A 76 2.79 42.67 8.31
C GLY A 76 1.51 43.04 9.06
N LEU A 77 1.12 44.33 9.08
CA LEU A 77 -0.10 44.84 9.74
C LEU A 77 -1.37 44.10 9.28
N LYS A 78 -1.47 43.79 7.99
CA LYS A 78 -2.60 43.06 7.39
C LYS A 78 -2.49 41.53 7.52
N THR A 79 -1.44 40.98 8.14
CA THR A 79 -1.32 39.53 8.32
C THR A 79 -2.29 39.00 9.37
N PHE A 80 -2.80 37.78 9.16
CA PHE A 80 -3.80 37.19 10.06
C PHE A 80 -3.35 37.18 11.53
N ALA A 81 -2.09 36.79 11.77
CA ALA A 81 -1.54 36.71 13.13
C ALA A 81 -1.53 38.06 13.85
N VAL A 82 -1.18 39.14 13.15
CA VAL A 82 -1.12 40.50 13.71
C VAL A 82 -2.53 41.05 13.95
N ARG A 83 -3.45 40.87 13.00
CA ARG A 83 -4.86 41.27 13.18
C ARG A 83 -5.53 40.49 14.33
N TYR A 84 -5.31 39.18 14.41
CA TYR A 84 -5.87 38.36 15.48
C TYR A 84 -5.27 38.69 16.84
N TYR A 85 -3.96 38.94 16.89
CA TYR A 85 -3.29 39.47 18.09
C TYR A 85 -4.00 40.74 18.59
N GLY A 86 -4.31 41.68 17.69
CA GLY A 86 -4.97 42.94 18.02
C GLY A 86 -6.37 42.80 18.63
N GLN A 87 -7.05 41.68 18.42
CA GLN A 87 -8.43 41.47 18.90
C GLN A 87 -8.50 40.99 20.36
N LEU A 88 -7.45 40.38 20.91
CA LEU A 88 -7.52 39.70 22.20
C LEU A 88 -6.43 40.14 23.17
N ALA A 89 -6.83 40.86 24.24
CA ALA A 89 -5.99 41.39 25.32
C ALA A 89 -5.01 40.37 25.96
N ILE A 90 -5.26 39.07 25.82
CA ILE A 90 -4.36 38.02 26.32
C ILE A 90 -2.97 38.11 25.68
N TYR A 91 -2.90 38.50 24.40
CA TYR A 91 -1.63 38.53 23.67
C TYR A 91 -0.81 39.78 24.01
N GLN A 92 -1.44 40.92 24.24
CA GLN A 92 -0.81 42.15 24.72
C GLN A 92 -0.23 41.95 26.11
N ARG A 93 -0.98 41.29 27.02
CA ARG A 93 -0.46 40.92 28.34
C ARG A 93 0.74 39.97 28.25
N LEU A 94 0.69 39.00 27.32
CA LEU A 94 1.82 38.09 27.10
C LEU A 94 3.05 38.81 26.55
N LEU A 95 2.87 39.72 25.57
CA LEU A 95 3.95 40.55 25.05
C LEU A 95 4.59 41.39 26.16
N GLY A 96 3.77 42.14 26.90
CA GLY A 96 4.25 42.98 28.00
C GLY A 96 4.95 42.18 29.11
N LYS A 97 4.46 40.97 29.42
CA LYS A 97 5.14 40.06 30.36
C LYS A 97 6.54 39.67 29.87
N ILE A 98 6.67 39.27 28.60
CA ILE A 98 7.96 38.87 28.02
C ILE A 98 8.93 40.07 28.01
N GLU A 99 8.46 41.26 27.61
CA GLU A 99 9.28 42.47 27.56
C GLU A 99 9.71 42.95 28.95
N ALA A 100 8.82 42.91 29.95
CA ALA A 100 9.16 43.27 31.33
C ALA A 100 10.19 42.30 31.95
N GLU A 101 10.11 41.00 31.65
CA GLU A 101 11.13 40.03 32.07
C GLU A 101 12.46 40.23 31.34
N ALA A 102 12.41 40.51 30.04
CA ALA A 102 13.60 40.82 29.25
C ALA A 102 14.30 42.10 29.72
N ALA A 103 13.56 43.14 30.06
CA ALA A 103 14.08 44.38 30.61
C ALA A 103 14.82 44.12 31.93
N ARG A 104 14.19 43.39 32.88
CA ARG A 104 14.82 43.01 34.16
C ARG A 104 16.13 42.23 33.95
N ASN A 105 16.14 41.28 33.02
CA ASN A 105 17.32 40.49 32.70
C ASN A 105 18.44 41.35 32.07
N CYS A 106 18.11 42.32 31.22
CA CYS A 106 19.10 43.25 30.69
C CYS A 106 19.65 44.17 31.78
N THR A 107 18.81 44.72 32.67
CA THR A 107 19.29 45.52 33.81
C THR A 107 20.25 44.73 34.70
N ALA A 108 19.91 43.49 35.05
CA ALA A 108 20.79 42.61 35.81
C ALA A 108 22.14 42.38 35.10
N LYS A 109 22.12 42.25 33.77
CA LYS A 109 23.34 42.10 32.95
C LYS A 109 24.19 43.37 32.87
N ILE A 110 23.57 44.55 32.90
CA ILE A 110 24.27 45.83 32.98
C ILE A 110 24.98 45.95 34.35
N THR A 111 24.29 45.58 35.43
CA THR A 111 24.91 45.54 36.78
C THR A 111 26.06 44.53 36.83
N GLU A 112 25.89 43.34 36.25
CA GLU A 112 26.97 42.33 36.13
C GLU A 112 28.18 42.89 35.37
N LEU A 113 27.97 43.59 34.25
CA LEU A 113 29.04 44.22 33.48
C LEU A 113 29.81 45.25 34.32
N SER A 114 29.09 46.15 35.01
CA SER A 114 29.68 47.17 35.87
C SER A 114 30.55 46.54 36.97
N ASN A 115 30.06 45.48 37.62
CA ASN A 115 30.81 44.75 38.64
C ASN A 115 32.10 44.12 38.09
N ILE A 116 32.04 43.47 36.91
CA ILE A 116 33.22 42.85 36.29
C ILE A 116 34.21 43.92 35.81
N GLN A 117 33.73 45.08 35.34
CA GLN A 117 34.59 46.21 34.97
C GLN A 117 35.31 46.81 36.18
N ALA A 118 34.62 47.00 37.30
CA ALA A 118 35.24 47.45 38.55
C ALA A 118 36.30 46.44 39.05
N GLN A 119 36.02 45.14 38.94
CA GLN A 119 36.99 44.09 39.25
C GLN A 119 38.21 44.14 38.30
N HIS A 120 37.98 44.35 37.01
CA HIS A 120 39.04 44.48 36.01
C HIS A 120 39.94 45.68 36.32
N GLU A 121 39.38 46.85 36.64
CA GLU A 121 40.15 48.03 37.03
C GLU A 121 40.96 47.80 38.31
N ARG A 122 40.36 47.17 39.33
CA ARG A 122 41.05 46.80 40.56
C ARG A 122 42.24 45.87 40.29
N LEU A 123 42.03 44.80 39.53
CA LEU A 123 43.09 43.85 39.17
C LEU A 123 44.17 44.52 38.32
N ARG A 124 43.80 45.45 37.42
CA ARG A 124 44.75 46.20 36.60
C ARG A 124 45.63 47.12 37.43
N LYS A 125 45.08 47.77 38.47
CA LYS A 125 45.86 48.56 39.45
C LYS A 125 46.84 47.67 40.22
N LEU A 126 46.39 46.54 40.75
CA LEU A 126 47.25 45.57 41.46
C LEU A 126 48.35 44.97 40.56
N TYR A 127 48.02 44.65 39.31
CA TYR A 127 48.98 44.16 38.32
C TYR A 127 50.09 45.18 38.01
N LYS A 128 49.75 46.47 37.92
CA LYS A 128 50.73 47.55 37.69
C LYS A 128 51.64 47.76 38.89
N ALA A 129 51.13 47.60 40.11
CA ALA A 129 51.90 47.79 41.36
C ALA A 129 52.79 46.59 41.72
N ALA A 130 52.49 45.38 41.22
CA ALA A 130 53.26 44.18 41.50
C ALA A 130 54.47 44.01 40.55
N ASN A 131 55.53 43.35 41.03
CA ASN A 131 56.69 42.95 40.24
C ASN A 131 56.77 41.42 40.12
N CYS A 132 57.44 40.93 39.07
CA CYS A 132 57.72 39.49 38.96
C CYS A 132 58.96 39.16 39.77
N GLU A 133 58.84 38.21 40.69
CA GLU A 133 60.00 37.62 41.36
C GLU A 133 60.52 36.45 40.51
N TYR A 134 61.82 36.49 40.24
CA TYR A 134 62.54 35.44 39.53
C TYR A 134 63.43 34.73 40.54
N LEU A 135 63.28 33.41 40.65
CA LEU A 135 64.14 32.59 41.49
C LEU A 135 65.33 32.11 40.66
N LEU A 136 66.53 32.18 41.24
CA LEU A 136 67.75 31.63 40.66
C LEU A 136 67.82 30.14 40.96
N GLN A 137 67.84 29.29 39.93
CA GLN A 137 68.27 27.89 40.08
C GLN A 137 69.71 27.76 39.59
N ASN A 138 70.63 27.47 40.50
CA ASN A 138 71.98 27.06 40.10
C ASN A 138 71.94 25.64 39.57
N LYS A 139 72.22 25.46 38.28
CA LYS A 139 72.50 24.15 37.67
C LYS A 139 73.99 24.08 37.34
N ARG A 140 74.54 22.85 37.27
CA ARG A 140 75.98 22.57 37.04
C ARG A 140 76.59 23.19 35.76
N LYS A 141 75.80 23.83 34.88
CA LYS A 141 76.23 24.50 33.64
C LYS A 141 75.80 25.97 33.54
N GLY A 142 75.44 26.61 34.65
CA GLY A 142 75.02 28.03 34.69
C GLY A 142 73.69 28.23 35.44
N ALA A 143 73.49 29.44 35.97
CA ALA A 143 72.26 29.81 36.65
C ALA A 143 71.13 30.04 35.64
N ILE A 144 69.97 29.42 35.85
CA ILE A 144 68.75 29.69 35.07
C ILE A 144 67.77 30.44 35.98
N LEU A 145 67.36 31.64 35.53
CA LEU A 145 66.26 32.39 36.14
C LEU A 145 64.94 31.73 35.73
N TYR A 146 64.14 31.28 36.70
CA TYR A 146 62.79 30.80 36.45
C TYR A 146 61.78 31.60 37.27
N GLN A 147 60.62 31.90 36.68
CA GLN A 147 59.52 32.50 37.44
C GLN A 147 58.94 31.45 38.38
N GLY A 148 58.87 31.76 39.68
CA GLY A 148 58.18 30.91 40.64
C GLY A 148 56.71 30.69 40.22
N GLY A 149 56.20 29.46 40.35
CA GLY A 149 54.85 29.08 39.89
C GLY A 149 53.68 29.87 40.53
N TYR A 150 53.97 30.64 41.60
CA TYR A 150 53.03 31.42 42.38
C TYR A 150 53.24 32.95 42.26
N CYS A 151 53.87 33.44 41.19
CA CYS A 151 54.04 34.88 40.97
C CYS A 151 52.69 35.62 41.00
N THR A 152 52.56 36.59 41.92
CA THR A 152 51.35 37.39 42.16
C THR A 152 50.99 38.25 40.94
N LYS A 153 51.97 38.91 40.31
CA LYS A 153 51.78 39.68 39.06
C LYS A 153 51.23 38.80 37.93
N CYS A 154 51.80 37.60 37.73
CA CYS A 154 51.32 36.65 36.73
C CYS A 154 49.94 36.06 37.08
N SER A 155 49.61 35.92 38.38
CA SER A 155 48.27 35.55 38.84
C SER A 155 47.23 36.63 38.48
N TYR A 156 47.50 37.90 38.77
CA TYR A 156 46.61 39.00 38.39
C TYR A 156 46.40 39.07 36.88
N LYS A 157 47.46 38.86 36.08
CA LYS A 157 47.36 38.78 34.61
C LYS A 157 46.43 37.65 34.15
N ARG A 158 46.53 36.46 34.76
CA ARG A 158 45.62 35.34 34.47
C ARG A 158 44.18 35.66 34.85
N GLN A 159 43.96 36.27 36.01
CA GLN A 159 42.62 36.69 36.45
C GLN A 159 42.02 37.73 35.50
N ILE A 160 42.77 38.77 35.12
CA ILE A 160 42.36 39.77 34.12
C ILE A 160 41.93 39.09 32.80
N ASN A 161 42.75 38.17 32.29
CA ASN A 161 42.46 37.47 31.04
C ASN A 161 41.27 36.50 31.16
N SER A 162 40.93 36.05 32.37
CA SER A 162 39.78 35.18 32.63
C SER A 162 38.45 35.93 32.77
N LEU A 163 38.49 37.26 32.98
CA LEU A 163 37.28 38.06 33.14
C LEU A 163 36.50 38.12 31.84
N ASN A 164 35.33 37.49 31.87
CA ASN A 164 34.45 37.38 30.73
C ASN A 164 33.00 37.52 31.17
N ILE A 165 32.15 37.97 30.24
CA ILE A 165 30.71 38.11 30.47
C ILE A 165 29.93 37.45 29.34
N ASN A 166 28.81 36.81 29.69
CA ASN A 166 27.86 36.27 28.71
C ASN A 166 26.94 37.39 28.21
N ILE A 167 26.75 37.47 26.89
CA ILE A 167 25.76 38.35 26.27
C ILE A 167 24.33 37.96 26.67
N PHE A 168 23.45 38.95 26.63
CA PHE A 168 22.00 38.78 26.71
C PHE A 168 21.37 39.18 25.38
N GLU A 169 20.50 38.34 24.83
CA GLU A 169 19.79 38.61 23.60
C GLU A 169 18.31 38.87 23.91
N TRP A 170 17.80 40.00 23.43
CA TRP A 170 16.38 40.32 23.55
C TRP A 170 15.53 39.21 22.90
N PRO A 171 14.51 38.67 23.58
CA PRO A 171 13.84 37.44 23.14
C PRO A 171 12.97 37.62 21.89
N LEU A 172 12.46 38.83 21.63
CA LEU A 172 11.52 39.11 20.54
C LEU A 172 12.15 39.97 19.44
N PRO A 173 11.69 39.87 18.18
CA PRO A 173 12.12 40.76 17.10
C PRO A 173 11.90 42.25 17.45
N ARG A 174 12.84 43.13 17.05
CA ARG A 174 12.75 44.58 17.32
C ARG A 174 11.54 45.24 16.66
N ASN A 175 11.14 44.75 15.48
CA ASN A 175 9.97 45.25 14.79
C ASN A 175 8.69 44.80 15.53
N GLN A 176 7.82 45.76 15.84
CA GLN A 176 6.63 45.52 16.66
C GLN A 176 5.67 44.49 16.06
N THR A 177 5.39 44.54 14.76
CA THR A 177 4.48 43.59 14.10
C THR A 177 5.10 42.19 13.98
N ASN A 178 6.42 42.08 13.86
CA ASN A 178 7.13 40.81 13.97
C ASN A 178 7.04 40.22 15.39
N ALA A 179 7.17 41.05 16.43
CA ALA A 179 6.99 40.63 17.82
C ALA A 179 5.56 40.15 18.08
N GLN A 180 4.55 40.89 17.63
CA GLN A 180 3.13 40.52 17.74
C GLN A 180 2.84 39.17 17.07
N ASN A 181 3.35 38.95 15.85
CA ASN A 181 3.19 37.68 15.13
C ASN A 181 3.91 36.53 15.87
N THR A 182 5.11 36.78 16.39
CA THR A 182 5.87 35.80 17.19
C THR A 182 5.07 35.40 18.43
N VAL A 183 4.51 36.37 19.17
CA VAL A 183 3.70 36.13 20.38
C VAL A 183 2.43 35.34 20.05
N PHE A 184 1.73 35.69 18.96
CA PHE A 184 0.59 34.89 18.47
C PHE A 184 0.98 33.42 18.24
N LYS A 185 2.18 33.15 17.73
CA LYS A 185 2.67 31.79 17.47
C LYS A 185 3.19 31.04 18.70
N LEU A 186 3.42 31.70 19.82
CA LEU A 186 3.69 31.03 21.10
C LEU A 186 2.44 30.34 21.63
N CYS A 187 1.26 30.92 21.39
CA CYS A 187 -0.03 30.45 21.88
C CYS A 187 -1.16 30.62 20.83
N PRO A 188 -1.06 29.98 19.64
CA PRO A 188 -2.09 30.14 18.61
C PRO A 188 -3.39 29.40 19.03
N PRO A 189 -4.58 29.90 18.65
CA PRO A 189 -5.84 29.23 18.94
C PRO A 189 -5.85 27.80 18.39
N CYS A 190 -6.41 26.86 19.15
CA CYS A 190 -6.46 25.44 18.76
C CYS A 190 -7.14 25.25 17.41
N THR A 191 -8.29 25.91 17.23
CA THR A 191 -9.09 25.86 16.00
C THR A 191 -8.32 26.37 14.79
N PHE A 192 -7.61 27.50 14.93
CA PHE A 192 -6.75 28.03 13.88
C PHE A 192 -5.62 27.06 13.52
N SER A 193 -4.93 26.51 14.51
CA SER A 193 -3.84 25.56 14.29
C SER A 193 -4.30 24.29 13.56
N LYS A 194 -5.41 23.68 14.02
CA LYS A 194 -6.01 22.50 13.38
C LYS A 194 -6.47 22.79 11.95
N TRP A 195 -7.14 23.92 11.75
CA TRP A 195 -7.57 24.37 10.42
C TRP A 195 -6.37 24.58 9.49
N ARG A 196 -5.35 25.33 9.92
CA ARG A 196 -4.14 25.61 9.13
C ARG A 196 -3.44 24.33 8.70
N ASP A 197 -3.28 23.38 9.62
CA ASP A 197 -2.60 22.11 9.35
C ASP A 197 -3.42 21.23 8.39
N ALA A 198 -4.76 21.21 8.53
CA ALA A 198 -5.66 20.54 7.62
C ALA A 198 -5.65 21.18 6.22
N THR A 199 -5.64 22.51 6.13
CA THR A 199 -5.58 23.24 4.85
C THR A 199 -4.23 22.99 4.15
N ALA A 200 -3.12 23.01 4.89
CA ALA A 200 -1.80 22.63 4.36
C ALA A 200 -1.75 21.17 3.88
N PHE A 201 -2.48 20.27 4.55
CA PHE A 201 -2.63 18.88 4.10
C PHE A 201 -3.41 18.76 2.79
N ILE A 202 -4.50 19.51 2.62
CA ILE A 202 -5.20 19.55 1.33
C ILE A 202 -4.26 20.08 0.24
N HIS A 203 -3.59 21.20 0.48
CA HIS A 203 -2.67 21.83 -0.47
C HIS A 203 -1.52 20.92 -0.92
N ILE A 204 -0.74 20.41 0.02
CA ILE A 204 0.51 19.74 -0.32
C ILE A 204 0.31 18.24 -0.56
N ASN A 205 -0.50 17.59 0.27
CA ASN A 205 -0.62 16.13 0.22
C ASN A 205 -1.76 15.65 -0.66
N VAL A 206 -2.93 16.29 -0.60
CA VAL A 206 -4.10 15.86 -1.39
C VAL A 206 -4.03 16.39 -2.82
N SER A 207 -3.71 17.67 -3.00
CA SER A 207 -3.53 18.28 -4.32
C SER A 207 -2.18 17.95 -4.96
N MET A 208 -1.29 17.25 -4.23
CA MET A 208 0.05 16.85 -4.68
C MET A 208 0.93 18.03 -5.12
N CYS A 209 0.71 19.21 -4.57
CA CYS A 209 1.55 20.38 -4.82
C CYS A 209 2.87 20.30 -4.02
N LYS A 210 3.79 21.22 -4.30
CA LYS A 210 5.05 21.35 -3.54
C LYS A 210 5.27 22.81 -3.15
N TYR A 211 6.04 23.05 -2.11
CA TYR A 211 6.62 24.37 -1.87
C TYR A 211 7.72 24.66 -2.90
N GLY A 212 7.98 25.94 -3.14
CA GLY A 212 9.13 26.39 -3.93
C GLY A 212 10.47 25.88 -3.39
N SER A 213 11.50 25.96 -4.22
CA SER A 213 12.88 25.65 -3.80
C SER A 213 13.28 26.61 -2.67
N THR A 214 13.68 26.07 -1.52
CA THR A 214 14.25 26.85 -0.43
C THR A 214 15.46 26.13 0.15
N THR A 215 16.28 26.87 0.88
CA THR A 215 17.40 26.32 1.64
C THR A 215 16.88 25.33 2.68
N ARG A 216 17.60 24.21 2.85
CA ARG A 216 17.24 23.20 3.87
C ARG A 216 17.78 23.55 5.26
N ASP A 217 18.52 24.65 5.38
CA ASP A 217 19.19 25.04 6.61
C ASP A 217 18.17 25.52 7.65
N ARG A 218 17.91 24.61 8.58
CA ARG A 218 17.13 24.84 9.79
C ARG A 218 18.08 25.23 10.90
N VAL A 219 18.03 26.48 11.31
CA VAL A 219 18.98 26.98 12.31
C VAL A 219 18.39 26.93 13.72
N GLN A 220 17.22 27.55 13.93
CA GLN A 220 16.60 27.62 15.25
C GLN A 220 15.07 27.59 15.15
N SER A 221 14.42 26.64 15.81
CA SER A 221 12.96 26.63 15.96
C SER A 221 12.54 27.55 17.09
N LEU A 222 11.40 28.24 16.92
CA LEU A 222 10.77 29.01 18.00
C LEU A 222 10.44 28.12 19.21
N LYS A 223 9.98 26.88 18.96
CA LYS A 223 9.62 25.91 20.01
C LYS A 223 10.81 25.53 20.90
N SER A 224 12.02 25.52 20.35
CA SER A 224 13.25 25.17 21.07
C SER A 224 14.12 26.37 21.45
N TYR A 225 13.68 27.60 21.16
CA TYR A 225 14.42 28.80 21.54
C TYR A 225 14.28 29.06 23.04
N SER A 226 15.40 28.99 23.76
CA SER A 226 15.41 28.99 25.24
C SER A 226 14.69 30.18 25.85
N ALA A 227 14.83 31.38 25.28
CA ALA A 227 14.26 32.59 25.85
C ALA A 227 12.73 32.68 25.70
N LEU A 228 12.15 32.00 24.70
CA LEU A 228 10.70 31.99 24.47
C LEU A 228 10.02 30.65 24.79
N ARG A 229 10.80 29.58 24.98
CA ARG A 229 10.30 28.24 25.32
C ARG A 229 9.36 28.21 26.54
N PRO A 230 9.59 28.96 27.65
CA PRO A 230 8.68 28.96 28.80
C PRO A 230 7.27 29.46 28.48
N TYR A 231 7.13 30.28 27.44
CA TYR A 231 5.86 30.89 27.02
C TYR A 231 5.12 30.07 25.97
N PHE A 232 5.74 29.00 25.46
CA PHE A 232 5.18 28.18 24.40
C PHE A 232 4.11 27.21 24.96
N LYS A 233 2.83 27.56 24.80
CA LYS A 233 1.71 26.72 25.27
C LYS A 233 1.13 25.93 24.10
N ASN A 234 1.71 24.76 23.84
CA ASN A 234 1.15 23.83 22.86
C ASN A 234 0.40 22.69 23.55
N ILE A 235 -0.83 23.00 23.96
CA ILE A 235 -1.70 22.09 24.74
C ILE A 235 -2.25 20.94 23.86
N TYR A 236 -2.16 21.03 22.53
CA TYR A 236 -3.00 20.23 21.61
C TYR A 236 -2.24 19.35 20.60
N GLY A 237 -0.95 19.06 20.83
CA GLY A 237 -0.15 18.12 20.02
C GLY A 237 0.77 18.76 18.97
N ASN A 238 1.51 17.95 18.21
CA ASN A 238 2.48 18.45 17.22
C ASN A 238 1.79 19.19 16.07
N GLN A 239 1.97 20.52 16.02
CA GLN A 239 1.55 21.35 14.88
C GLN A 239 2.40 21.02 13.66
N ARG A 240 1.77 20.99 12.48
CA ARG A 240 2.49 20.79 11.21
C ARG A 240 3.30 22.02 10.82
N ILE A 241 2.72 23.22 10.96
CA ILE A 241 3.38 24.48 10.56
C ILE A 241 3.85 25.27 11.78
N GLY A 242 5.17 25.34 11.96
CA GLY A 242 5.84 26.12 13.00
C GLY A 242 6.53 27.39 12.49
N LEU A 243 7.22 28.10 13.39
CA LEU A 243 8.16 29.16 13.04
C LEU A 243 9.59 28.67 13.23
N TRP A 244 10.42 28.92 12.22
CA TRP A 244 11.85 28.63 12.21
C TRP A 244 12.62 29.85 11.75
N SER A 245 13.83 30.02 12.27
CA SER A 245 14.74 31.06 11.86
C SER A 245 15.84 30.52 10.95
N LEU A 246 16.21 31.33 9.94
CA LEU A 246 17.37 31.13 9.08
C LEU A 246 18.68 31.62 9.73
N THR A 247 18.62 32.42 10.79
CA THR A 247 19.79 32.96 11.50
C THR A 247 19.93 32.34 12.88
N LYS A 248 21.18 32.24 13.36
CA LYS A 248 21.47 31.72 14.71
C LYS A 248 21.11 32.79 15.73
N PRO A 249 20.50 32.43 16.87
CA PRO A 249 20.43 33.35 18.01
C PRO A 249 21.86 33.71 18.42
N ASN A 250 22.07 34.97 18.80
CA ASN A 250 23.39 35.47 19.18
C ASN A 250 24.01 34.61 20.30
N ALA A 251 23.18 34.13 21.23
CA ALA A 251 23.57 33.26 22.34
C ALA A 251 24.11 31.87 21.94
N ARG A 252 23.91 31.41 20.70
CA ARG A 252 24.47 30.14 20.17
C ARG A 252 25.66 30.34 19.23
N THR A 253 26.14 31.56 19.06
CA THR A 253 27.33 31.85 18.25
C THR A 253 28.60 31.81 19.11
N TYR A 254 29.77 31.69 18.47
CA TYR A 254 31.09 31.77 19.12
C TYR A 254 31.33 33.10 19.86
N ARG A 255 30.44 34.08 19.69
CA ARG A 255 30.47 35.42 20.29
C ARG A 255 29.70 35.51 21.62
N ARG A 256 29.25 34.37 22.18
CA ARG A 256 28.46 34.31 23.44
C ARG A 256 29.22 34.92 24.63
N LEU A 257 30.51 34.65 24.72
CA LEU A 257 31.38 35.09 25.81
C LEU A 257 32.27 36.22 25.29
N LYS A 258 32.29 37.36 25.99
CA LYS A 258 33.10 38.52 25.61
C LYS A 258 34.08 38.88 26.72
N ALA A 259 35.33 39.15 26.33
CA ALA A 259 36.35 39.71 27.21
C ALA A 259 35.99 41.16 27.55
N VAL A 260 36.13 41.53 28.82
CA VAL A 260 35.55 42.77 29.37
C VAL A 260 36.28 44.10 29.12
N PRO A 261 37.58 44.18 28.74
CA PRO A 261 38.37 45.38 29.02
C PRO A 261 37.86 46.70 28.41
N TYR A 262 36.97 46.63 27.40
CA TYR A 262 36.37 47.80 26.73
C TYR A 262 34.91 47.57 26.28
N LEU A 263 34.13 46.73 26.98
CA LEU A 263 32.74 46.44 26.56
C LEU A 263 31.77 47.55 26.99
N GLU A 264 30.92 47.98 26.07
CA GLU A 264 29.79 48.85 26.34
C GLU A 264 28.47 48.07 26.51
N ILE A 265 27.44 48.72 27.06
CA ILE A 265 26.11 48.14 27.28
C ILE A 265 25.55 47.50 25.99
N HIS A 266 25.68 48.19 24.86
CA HIS A 266 25.19 47.72 23.57
C HIS A 266 25.93 46.48 23.05
N ASN A 267 27.10 46.15 23.60
CA ASN A 267 27.83 44.92 23.28
C ASN A 267 27.32 43.71 24.08
N ILE A 268 26.62 43.93 25.20
CA ILE A 268 26.11 42.89 26.09
C ILE A 268 24.62 42.63 25.85
N CYS A 269 23.79 43.66 25.88
CA CYS A 269 22.36 43.55 25.58
C CYS A 269 22.15 43.73 24.07
N LEU A 270 22.10 42.60 23.36
CA LEU A 270 21.88 42.56 21.91
C LEU A 270 20.40 42.46 21.58
N ASN A 271 20.01 43.04 20.45
CA ASN A 271 18.72 42.78 19.84
C ASN A 271 18.61 41.33 19.37
N ASN A 272 17.38 40.85 19.24
CA ASN A 272 17.09 39.55 18.65
C ASN A 272 17.66 39.43 17.24
N GLY A 273 18.53 38.43 17.02
CA GLY A 273 19.16 38.19 15.73
C GLY A 273 18.37 37.28 14.79
N MET A 274 17.19 36.80 15.20
CA MET A 274 16.44 35.78 14.45
C MET A 274 15.51 36.39 13.40
N THR A 275 15.61 35.88 12.18
CA THR A 275 14.65 36.15 11.10
C THR A 275 13.72 34.95 10.94
N TYR A 276 12.44 35.10 11.29
CA TYR A 276 11.47 33.99 11.31
C TYR A 276 10.72 33.81 9.99
N TYR A 277 10.50 32.54 9.64
CA TYR A 277 9.66 32.10 8.53
C TYR A 277 8.79 30.93 8.96
N TYR A 278 7.67 30.75 8.25
CA TYR A 278 6.84 29.57 8.40
C TYR A 278 7.52 28.32 7.85
N PHE A 279 7.44 27.22 8.58
CA PHE A 279 8.07 25.96 8.20
C PHE A 279 7.10 24.81 8.41
N ASP A 280 7.01 23.91 7.43
CA ASP A 280 6.23 22.69 7.51
C ASP A 280 7.13 21.54 7.96
N ASP A 281 6.99 21.15 9.23
CA ASP A 281 7.80 20.08 9.85
C ASP A 281 7.55 18.72 9.21
N LYS A 282 6.36 18.49 8.62
CA LYS A 282 6.01 17.23 7.95
C LYS A 282 6.66 17.11 6.58
N CYS A 283 6.79 18.22 5.86
CA CYS A 283 7.45 18.28 4.56
C CYS A 283 8.93 18.66 4.63
N THR A 284 9.43 19.00 5.82
CA THR A 284 10.80 19.48 6.07
C THR A 284 11.20 20.60 5.10
N ASN A 285 10.33 21.58 4.93
CA ASN A 285 10.53 22.68 3.98
C ASN A 285 9.88 23.98 4.49
N TYR A 286 10.43 25.13 4.12
CA TYR A 286 9.82 26.43 4.39
C TYR A 286 8.53 26.58 3.58
N VAL A 287 7.52 27.20 4.21
CA VAL A 287 6.22 27.44 3.59
C VAL A 287 6.36 28.64 2.66
N THR A 288 6.47 28.36 1.38
CA THR A 288 6.56 29.36 0.30
C THR A 288 5.35 29.29 -0.64
N SER A 289 5.38 30.05 -1.73
CA SER A 289 4.41 29.90 -2.80
C SER A 289 4.34 28.44 -3.26
N THR A 290 3.11 27.98 -3.45
CA THR A 290 2.85 26.58 -3.79
C THR A 290 3.01 26.40 -5.30
N ILE A 291 3.87 25.47 -5.69
CA ILE A 291 4.06 25.03 -7.07
C ILE A 291 3.11 23.87 -7.35
N ILE A 292 2.28 24.03 -8.36
CA ILE A 292 1.41 22.98 -8.89
C ILE A 292 2.28 21.92 -9.55
N THR A 293 2.09 20.66 -9.19
CA THR A 293 2.78 19.56 -9.88
C THR A 293 1.82 18.78 -10.75
N GLU A 294 2.38 18.12 -11.77
CA GLU A 294 1.63 17.24 -12.66
C GLU A 294 1.19 15.94 -11.99
N LYS A 295 1.66 15.65 -10.77
CA LYS A 295 1.43 14.36 -10.10
C LYS A 295 -0.04 14.03 -9.91
N LEU A 296 -0.85 15.01 -9.51
CA LEU A 296 -2.30 14.79 -9.32
C LEU A 296 -2.94 14.43 -10.66
N VAL A 297 -2.67 15.24 -11.69
CA VAL A 297 -3.18 15.02 -13.06
C VAL A 297 -2.76 13.65 -13.56
N MET A 298 -1.48 13.29 -13.47
CA MET A 298 -0.96 11.97 -13.86
C MET A 298 -1.64 10.82 -13.11
N SER A 299 -2.01 11.02 -11.83
CA SER A 299 -2.75 10.01 -11.06
C SER A 299 -4.20 9.84 -11.53
N CYS A 300 -4.76 10.89 -12.14
CA CYS A 300 -6.09 10.92 -12.74
C CYS A 300 -6.08 10.58 -14.24
N THR A 301 -4.92 10.55 -14.90
CA THR A 301 -4.78 10.14 -16.30
C THR A 301 -4.73 8.62 -16.44
N PHE A 302 -5.44 8.09 -17.43
CA PHE A 302 -5.40 6.66 -17.75
C PHE A 302 -3.99 6.27 -18.26
N LYS A 303 -3.44 5.18 -17.71
CA LYS A 303 -2.15 4.62 -18.16
C LYS A 303 -2.34 3.67 -19.34
N ILE A 304 -1.72 3.98 -20.47
CA ILE A 304 -1.76 3.20 -21.71
C ILE A 304 -0.74 2.04 -21.64
N PRO A 305 -1.01 0.86 -22.25
CA PRO A 305 -0.06 -0.23 -22.33
C PRO A 305 1.28 0.14 -23.02
N PRO A 306 2.38 -0.57 -22.73
CA PRO A 306 3.72 -0.22 -23.24
C PRO A 306 3.81 -0.10 -24.76
N LYS A 307 3.08 -0.97 -25.49
CA LYS A 307 3.04 -0.98 -26.97
C LYS A 307 2.53 0.32 -27.60
N SER A 308 1.86 1.17 -26.82
CA SER A 308 1.28 2.44 -27.29
C SER A 308 1.64 3.59 -26.36
N LYS A 309 2.79 3.52 -25.68
CA LYS A 309 3.27 4.54 -24.73
C LYS A 309 3.34 5.95 -25.34
N VAL A 310 3.59 6.05 -26.66
CA VAL A 310 3.60 7.33 -27.40
C VAL A 310 2.27 8.07 -27.27
N LEU A 311 1.14 7.37 -27.12
CA LEU A 311 -0.18 7.99 -26.96
C LEU A 311 -0.41 8.63 -25.57
N GLN A 312 0.45 8.32 -24.59
CA GLN A 312 0.27 8.77 -23.20
C GLN A 312 0.35 10.29 -23.06
N LYS A 313 1.22 10.94 -23.85
CA LYS A 313 1.41 12.40 -23.85
C LYS A 313 0.15 13.16 -24.29
N TYR A 314 -0.71 12.52 -25.09
CA TYR A 314 -1.94 13.12 -25.59
C TYR A 314 -3.14 12.97 -24.66
N LEU A 315 -3.12 11.97 -23.76
CA LEU A 315 -4.11 11.85 -22.68
C LEU A 315 -3.84 12.81 -21.51
N PHE A 316 -2.63 13.33 -21.42
CA PHE A 316 -2.22 14.21 -20.35
C PHE A 316 -2.77 15.63 -20.60
N LYS A 317 -3.72 16.03 -19.75
CA LYS A 317 -4.41 17.33 -19.80
C LYS A 317 -4.35 18.01 -18.44
N PRO A 318 -3.26 18.74 -18.14
CA PRO A 318 -3.18 19.52 -16.92
C PRO A 318 -4.16 20.69 -16.97
N SER A 319 -4.52 21.24 -15.83
CA SER A 319 -5.39 22.42 -15.74
C SER A 319 -4.81 23.65 -16.45
N THR A 320 -3.48 23.73 -16.60
CA THR A 320 -2.77 24.79 -17.34
C THR A 320 -2.88 24.64 -18.86
N SER A 321 -3.13 23.42 -19.35
CA SER A 321 -3.39 23.14 -20.77
C SER A 321 -4.58 22.18 -20.87
N PRO A 322 -5.81 22.70 -20.63
CA PRO A 322 -7.00 21.86 -20.52
C PRO A 322 -7.33 21.15 -21.83
N ASN A 323 -6.90 21.68 -22.98
CA ASN A 323 -7.08 21.04 -24.28
C ASN A 323 -6.02 19.98 -24.60
N GLY A 324 -4.93 19.90 -23.83
CA GLY A 324 -3.77 19.07 -24.13
C GLY A 324 -2.91 19.66 -25.24
N LEU A 325 -2.12 18.81 -25.90
CA LEU A 325 -1.31 19.21 -27.05
C LEU A 325 -2.19 19.59 -28.25
N PRO A 326 -1.82 20.59 -29.06
CA PRO A 326 -2.60 21.01 -30.23
C PRO A 326 -2.54 19.99 -31.37
N PRO A 327 -3.53 19.98 -32.29
CA PRO A 327 -3.63 19.00 -33.38
C PRO A 327 -2.39 18.93 -34.28
N ASN A 328 -1.72 20.07 -34.50
CA ASN A 328 -0.55 20.13 -35.39
C ASN A 328 0.65 19.33 -34.87
N ASN A 329 0.74 19.10 -33.55
CA ASN A 329 1.81 18.29 -32.98
C ASN A 329 1.76 16.83 -33.45
N ILE A 330 0.59 16.31 -33.84
CA ILE A 330 0.50 14.95 -34.40
C ILE A 330 1.30 14.89 -35.70
N ILE A 331 1.12 15.89 -36.57
CA ILE A 331 1.72 15.97 -37.90
C ILE A 331 3.24 16.12 -37.76
N ALA A 332 3.68 16.92 -36.78
CA ALA A 332 5.09 17.12 -36.47
C ALA A 332 5.78 15.85 -35.93
N HIS A 333 5.04 14.96 -35.25
CA HIS A 333 5.58 13.73 -34.65
C HIS A 333 5.29 12.47 -35.48
N GLN A 334 5.20 12.58 -36.81
CA GLN A 334 4.97 11.43 -37.71
C GLN A 334 6.02 10.33 -37.60
N THR A 335 7.26 10.69 -37.26
CA THR A 335 8.38 9.75 -37.04
C THR A 335 8.17 8.83 -35.84
N GLU A 336 7.30 9.19 -34.89
CA GLU A 336 6.99 8.39 -33.70
C GLU A 336 5.86 7.37 -33.93
N TYR A 337 5.36 7.26 -35.17
CA TYR A 337 4.24 6.39 -35.50
C TYR A 337 4.66 4.93 -35.36
N PRO A 338 3.92 4.12 -34.58
CA PRO A 338 4.24 2.71 -34.48
C PRO A 338 4.09 2.04 -35.84
N ALA A 339 5.11 1.31 -36.30
CA ALA A 339 5.12 0.63 -37.61
C ALA A 339 3.92 -0.34 -37.83
N HIS A 340 3.23 -0.73 -36.75
CA HIS A 340 2.06 -1.60 -36.78
C HIS A 340 0.71 -0.87 -36.96
N LEU A 341 0.68 0.46 -37.09
CA LEU A 341 -0.53 1.27 -37.27
C LEU A 341 -0.41 2.15 -38.52
N SER A 342 -1.49 2.25 -39.30
CA SER A 342 -1.53 3.19 -40.42
C SER A 342 -1.56 4.63 -39.93
N THR A 343 -1.01 5.55 -40.72
CA THR A 343 -0.93 6.99 -40.45
C THR A 343 -2.29 7.60 -40.12
N GLU A 344 -3.32 7.17 -40.85
CA GLU A 344 -4.71 7.60 -40.66
C GLU A 344 -5.30 7.08 -39.34
N LYS A 345 -5.06 5.81 -38.98
CA LYS A 345 -5.53 5.25 -37.69
C LYS A 345 -4.87 5.96 -36.51
N TYR A 346 -3.60 6.30 -36.62
CA TYR A 346 -2.88 7.03 -35.58
C TYR A 346 -3.40 8.46 -35.40
N LYS A 347 -3.64 9.19 -36.49
CA LYS A 347 -4.24 10.53 -36.46
C LYS A 347 -5.61 10.51 -35.77
N ASN A 348 -6.46 9.56 -36.14
CA ASN A 348 -7.80 9.45 -35.57
C ASN A 348 -7.78 9.03 -34.08
N LEU A 349 -6.88 8.13 -33.66
CA LEU A 349 -6.71 7.74 -32.25
C LEU A 349 -6.34 8.92 -31.35
N TYR A 350 -5.60 9.89 -31.89
CA TYR A 350 -5.29 11.13 -31.20
C TYR A 350 -6.50 12.09 -31.10
N LEU A 351 -7.35 12.14 -32.12
CA LEU A 351 -8.48 13.09 -32.14
C LEU A 351 -9.50 12.77 -31.03
N ILE A 352 -9.60 11.50 -30.60
CA ILE A 352 -10.49 11.07 -29.51
C ILE A 352 -10.29 11.89 -28.23
N PRO A 353 -9.08 11.95 -27.64
CA PRO A 353 -8.84 12.80 -26.47
C PRO A 353 -8.64 14.28 -26.80
N LEU A 354 -8.69 14.75 -28.05
CA LEU A 354 -8.47 16.19 -28.32
C LEU A 354 -9.56 17.06 -27.66
N GLY A 355 -9.16 18.11 -26.94
CA GLY A 355 -10.06 19.17 -26.45
C GLY A 355 -10.97 18.74 -25.29
N HIS A 356 -10.99 19.48 -24.18
CA HIS A 356 -11.79 19.09 -23.01
C HIS A 356 -13.30 19.26 -23.20
N LYS A 357 -13.75 20.21 -24.02
CA LYS A 357 -15.18 20.47 -24.28
C LYS A 357 -15.77 19.62 -25.40
N ILE A 358 -14.93 19.20 -26.35
CA ILE A 358 -15.35 18.49 -27.56
C ILE A 358 -15.01 17.00 -27.53
N GLN A 359 -14.35 16.50 -26.47
CA GLN A 359 -13.98 15.09 -26.36
C GLN A 359 -15.15 14.14 -26.59
N TRP A 360 -16.35 14.46 -26.09
CA TRP A 360 -17.54 13.66 -26.33
C TRP A 360 -18.01 13.70 -27.78
N LEU A 361 -17.86 14.84 -28.46
CA LEU A 361 -18.15 14.98 -29.89
C LEU A 361 -17.11 14.24 -30.74
N ASN A 362 -15.84 14.25 -30.35
CA ASN A 362 -14.79 13.50 -31.04
C ASN A 362 -14.97 12.00 -30.87
N ILE A 363 -15.33 11.57 -29.65
CA ILE A 363 -15.78 10.20 -29.40
C ILE A 363 -16.99 9.91 -30.29
N LEU A 364 -18.01 10.77 -30.33
CA LEU A 364 -19.20 10.58 -31.18
C LEU A 364 -18.88 10.50 -32.68
N HIS A 365 -18.04 11.39 -33.19
CA HIS A 365 -17.62 11.43 -34.59
C HIS A 365 -16.91 10.14 -35.00
N GLN A 366 -15.93 9.74 -34.17
CA GLN A 366 -15.25 8.47 -34.33
C GLN A 366 -16.27 7.33 -34.26
N LEU A 367 -17.23 7.40 -33.32
CA LEU A 367 -18.33 6.45 -33.13
C LEU A 367 -19.34 6.36 -34.30
N THR A 368 -19.45 7.38 -35.15
CA THR A 368 -20.39 7.45 -36.27
C THR A 368 -19.74 7.17 -37.63
N MET A 369 -18.47 7.57 -37.83
CA MET A 369 -17.74 7.40 -39.08
C MET A 369 -16.36 6.76 -38.79
N PRO A 370 -16.30 5.41 -38.78
CA PRO A 370 -15.10 4.72 -38.37
C PRO A 370 -13.93 4.82 -39.34
N SER A 371 -12.86 5.51 -38.93
CA SER A 371 -11.52 5.38 -39.53
C SER A 371 -10.58 4.52 -38.67
N ILE A 372 -10.96 4.25 -37.42
CA ILE A 372 -10.32 3.32 -36.49
C ILE A 372 -11.17 2.03 -36.44
N ASN A 373 -10.55 0.86 -36.26
CA ASN A 373 -11.32 -0.38 -36.12
C ASN A 373 -11.82 -0.54 -34.69
N PHE A 374 -13.13 -0.46 -34.54
CA PHE A 374 -13.79 -0.50 -33.25
C PHE A 374 -14.36 -1.84 -32.82
N GLY A 375 -14.01 -2.89 -33.56
CA GLY A 375 -13.75 -4.20 -32.97
C GLY A 375 -12.69 -4.13 -31.85
N LYS A 376 -11.96 -3.02 -31.75
CA LYS A 376 -11.42 -2.45 -30.50
C LYS A 376 -12.21 -1.21 -30.05
N ALA A 377 -12.95 -1.35 -28.96
CA ALA A 377 -13.37 -0.30 -28.00
C ALA A 377 -14.24 0.92 -28.43
N GLU A 378 -14.14 1.51 -29.61
CA GLU A 378 -14.43 2.96 -29.73
C GLU A 378 -15.42 3.41 -30.85
N THR A 379 -16.22 2.54 -31.49
CA THR A 379 -17.40 2.94 -32.31
C THR A 379 -18.65 2.30 -31.85
N ALA A 380 -19.65 3.16 -31.73
CA ALA A 380 -21.04 2.85 -31.69
C ALA A 380 -21.76 4.20 -31.69
N ALA A 381 -22.59 4.46 -32.69
CA ALA A 381 -23.80 5.24 -32.43
C ALA A 381 -24.53 4.53 -31.27
N THR A 382 -24.43 5.10 -30.06
CA THR A 382 -23.81 4.34 -28.95
C THR A 382 -24.70 3.32 -28.27
N VAL A 383 -26.00 3.26 -28.58
CA VAL A 383 -26.89 2.27 -27.95
C VAL A 383 -27.49 1.30 -28.97
N ASN A 384 -27.86 1.78 -30.16
CA ASN A 384 -28.37 0.89 -31.21
C ASN A 384 -27.26 0.05 -31.85
N TYR A 385 -26.05 0.61 -32.03
CA TYR A 385 -24.90 -0.16 -32.52
C TYR A 385 -24.40 -1.18 -31.49
N PHE A 386 -24.38 -0.86 -30.18
CA PHE A 386 -24.02 -1.86 -29.16
C PHE A 386 -24.92 -3.08 -29.22
N GLN A 387 -26.23 -2.91 -29.45
CA GLN A 387 -27.16 -4.03 -29.55
C GLN A 387 -26.86 -4.96 -30.75
N GLN A 388 -26.43 -4.39 -31.88
CA GLN A 388 -26.07 -5.11 -33.11
C GLN A 388 -24.69 -5.79 -32.99
N THR A 389 -23.66 -5.07 -32.53
CA THR A 389 -22.28 -5.59 -32.42
C THR A 389 -22.15 -6.63 -31.31
N THR A 390 -22.97 -6.55 -30.27
CA THR A 390 -23.03 -7.56 -29.22
C THR A 390 -23.49 -8.92 -29.74
N ASN A 391 -24.25 -8.98 -30.83
CA ASN A 391 -24.55 -10.26 -31.49
C ASN A 391 -23.29 -10.89 -32.12
N ARG A 392 -22.38 -10.08 -32.66
CA ARG A 392 -21.10 -10.55 -33.22
C ARG A 392 -20.14 -11.04 -32.13
N VAL A 393 -20.13 -10.35 -30.99
CA VAL A 393 -19.30 -10.71 -29.84
C VAL A 393 -19.84 -11.95 -29.12
N ARG A 394 -21.17 -12.17 -29.12
CA ARG A 394 -21.87 -13.23 -28.37
C ARG A 394 -21.23 -14.63 -28.44
N ASN A 395 -20.67 -15.01 -29.57
CA ASN A 395 -20.14 -16.36 -29.78
C ASN A 395 -18.64 -16.48 -29.47
N ASN A 396 -17.94 -15.36 -29.23
CA ASN A 396 -16.51 -15.34 -28.97
C ASN A 396 -16.20 -14.77 -27.57
N TRP A 397 -16.02 -15.69 -26.61
CA TRP A 397 -15.68 -15.36 -25.22
C TRP A 397 -14.26 -14.79 -25.05
N GLU A 398 -13.41 -14.78 -26.08
CA GLU A 398 -12.10 -14.12 -26.02
C GLU A 398 -12.21 -12.59 -26.05
N LEU A 399 -13.33 -12.07 -26.58
CA LEU A 399 -13.63 -10.64 -26.69
C LEU A 399 -14.22 -10.03 -25.41
N THR A 400 -13.89 -10.57 -24.23
CA THR A 400 -14.36 -10.06 -22.92
C THR A 400 -14.07 -8.58 -22.70
N ARG A 401 -12.91 -8.11 -23.15
CA ARG A 401 -12.51 -6.70 -23.00
C ARG A 401 -13.44 -5.76 -23.76
N THR A 402 -13.84 -6.15 -24.97
CA THR A 402 -14.78 -5.36 -25.79
C THR A 402 -16.13 -5.25 -25.10
N LEU A 403 -16.65 -6.36 -24.56
CA LEU A 403 -17.92 -6.36 -23.82
C LEU A 403 -17.85 -5.46 -22.56
N SER A 404 -16.76 -5.52 -21.79
CA SER A 404 -16.54 -4.66 -20.60
C SER A 404 -16.53 -3.16 -20.95
N ILE A 405 -15.94 -2.78 -22.09
CA ILE A 405 -15.93 -1.39 -22.56
C ILE A 405 -17.33 -0.92 -22.91
N PHE A 406 -18.10 -1.73 -23.66
CA PHE A 406 -19.49 -1.39 -23.99
C PHE A 406 -20.38 -1.25 -22.75
N ILE A 407 -20.22 -2.16 -21.78
CA ILE A 407 -20.90 -2.07 -20.48
C ILE A 407 -20.53 -0.76 -19.76
N SER A 408 -19.24 -0.43 -19.69
CA SER A 408 -18.76 0.80 -19.05
C SER A 408 -19.33 2.07 -19.68
N VAL A 409 -19.42 2.12 -21.02
CA VAL A 409 -20.02 3.24 -21.75
C VAL A 409 -21.52 3.30 -21.48
N ALA A 410 -22.24 2.18 -21.61
CA ALA A 410 -23.68 2.13 -21.38
C ALA A 410 -24.06 2.53 -19.95
N ILE A 411 -23.31 2.13 -18.93
CA ILE A 411 -23.54 2.55 -17.53
C ILE A 411 -23.36 4.06 -17.37
N ARG A 412 -22.34 4.64 -18.01
CA ARG A 412 -22.11 6.10 -18.00
C ARG A 412 -23.21 6.84 -18.73
N THR A 413 -23.57 6.42 -19.94
CA THR A 413 -24.66 7.03 -20.72
C THR A 413 -25.97 6.95 -19.95
N PHE A 414 -26.28 5.80 -19.35
CA PHE A 414 -27.42 5.63 -18.46
C PHE A 414 -27.38 6.63 -17.29
N SER A 415 -26.24 6.74 -16.60
CA SER A 415 -26.10 7.56 -15.40
C SER A 415 -26.14 9.07 -15.66
N LEU A 416 -25.69 9.51 -16.84
CA LEU A 416 -25.56 10.92 -17.20
C LEU A 416 -26.72 11.44 -18.04
N SER A 417 -27.44 10.57 -18.75
CA SER A 417 -28.61 10.96 -19.53
C SER A 417 -29.79 11.32 -18.62
N ASN A 418 -30.49 12.41 -18.97
CA ASN A 418 -31.81 12.74 -18.39
C ASN A 418 -32.98 12.25 -19.28
N ASN A 419 -32.69 11.70 -20.47
CA ASN A 419 -33.71 11.21 -21.40
C ASN A 419 -34.08 9.75 -21.06
N LYS A 420 -35.35 9.51 -20.75
CA LYS A 420 -35.88 8.19 -20.35
C LYS A 420 -35.72 7.12 -21.44
N ASN A 421 -35.85 7.48 -22.71
CA ASN A 421 -35.67 6.54 -23.82
C ASN A 421 -34.21 6.07 -23.93
N VAL A 422 -33.25 6.99 -23.76
CA VAL A 422 -31.82 6.65 -23.74
C VAL A 422 -31.50 5.75 -22.54
N GLN A 423 -32.05 6.06 -21.37
CA GLN A 423 -31.89 5.21 -20.17
C GLN A 423 -32.48 3.82 -20.39
N PHE A 424 -33.69 3.72 -20.96
CA PHE A 424 -34.33 2.46 -21.29
C PHE A 424 -33.49 1.61 -22.27
N CYS A 425 -33.01 2.21 -23.36
CA CYS A 425 -32.18 1.50 -24.33
C CYS A 425 -30.84 1.03 -23.72
N CYS A 426 -30.22 1.83 -22.86
CA CYS A 426 -29.02 1.42 -22.12
C CYS A 426 -29.31 0.26 -21.17
N LEU A 427 -30.44 0.30 -20.46
CA LEU A 427 -30.85 -0.77 -19.56
C LEU A 427 -31.10 -2.08 -20.31
N LYS A 428 -31.84 -2.03 -21.43
CA LYS A 428 -32.09 -3.17 -22.32
C LYS A 428 -30.78 -3.77 -22.83
N PHE A 429 -29.82 -2.93 -23.22
CA PHE A 429 -28.49 -3.37 -23.62
C PHE A 429 -27.75 -4.06 -22.48
N LEU A 430 -27.71 -3.46 -21.28
CA LEU A 430 -27.02 -4.01 -20.11
C LEU A 430 -27.58 -5.38 -19.69
N LEU A 431 -28.90 -5.54 -19.78
CA LEU A 431 -29.58 -6.84 -19.57
C LEU A 431 -29.10 -7.90 -20.57
N LYS A 432 -29.06 -7.56 -21.86
CA LYS A 432 -28.59 -8.47 -22.92
C LYS A 432 -27.11 -8.82 -22.77
N ALA A 433 -26.26 -7.83 -22.47
CA ALA A 433 -24.83 -8.02 -22.22
C ALA A 433 -24.59 -8.96 -21.04
N ARG A 434 -25.43 -8.89 -19.99
CA ARG A 434 -25.34 -9.80 -18.84
C ARG A 434 -25.62 -11.24 -19.21
N ALA A 435 -26.71 -11.48 -19.95
CA ALA A 435 -27.04 -12.83 -20.40
C ALA A 435 -25.87 -13.46 -21.18
N ILE A 436 -25.24 -12.69 -22.07
CA ILE A 436 -24.10 -13.15 -22.85
C ILE A 436 -22.88 -13.45 -21.97
N ALA A 437 -22.52 -12.54 -21.07
CA ALA A 437 -21.40 -12.75 -20.15
C ALA A 437 -21.62 -13.99 -19.26
N PHE A 438 -22.84 -14.23 -18.81
CA PHE A 438 -23.17 -15.38 -17.99
C PHE A 438 -23.18 -16.71 -18.78
N ILE A 439 -23.60 -16.69 -20.05
CA ILE A 439 -23.45 -17.85 -20.96
C ILE A 439 -21.97 -18.20 -21.12
N TRP A 440 -21.10 -17.20 -21.31
CA TRP A 440 -19.65 -17.45 -21.35
C TRP A 440 -19.13 -18.01 -20.04
N PHE A 441 -19.58 -17.46 -18.90
CA PHE A 441 -19.22 -17.96 -17.58
C PHE A 441 -19.53 -19.45 -17.43
N ALA A 442 -20.76 -19.87 -17.77
CA ALA A 442 -21.16 -21.27 -17.72
C ALA A 442 -20.31 -22.16 -18.65
N LYS A 443 -20.08 -21.73 -19.90
CA LYS A 443 -19.29 -22.48 -20.91
C LYS A 443 -17.82 -22.65 -20.50
N ILE A 444 -17.21 -21.63 -19.90
CA ILE A 444 -15.81 -21.74 -19.44
C ILE A 444 -15.74 -22.57 -18.15
N ARG A 445 -16.76 -22.50 -17.28
CA ARG A 445 -16.81 -23.29 -16.03
C ARG A 445 -16.76 -24.78 -16.34
N THR A 446 -17.56 -25.26 -17.29
CA THR A 446 -17.57 -26.67 -17.71
C THR A 446 -16.26 -27.10 -18.36
N LYS A 447 -15.64 -26.24 -19.19
CA LYS A 447 -14.31 -26.49 -19.75
C LYS A 447 -13.22 -26.58 -18.69
N ALA A 448 -13.27 -25.71 -17.67
CA ALA A 448 -12.28 -25.68 -16.60
C ALA A 448 -12.35 -26.94 -15.70
N THR A 449 -13.55 -27.47 -15.46
CA THR A 449 -13.75 -28.71 -14.69
C THR A 449 -13.31 -29.97 -15.45
N GLY A 450 -13.39 -29.97 -16.79
CA GLY A 450 -13.01 -31.12 -17.62
C GLY A 450 -11.56 -31.14 -18.12
N ALA A 451 -10.80 -30.07 -17.94
CA ALA A 451 -9.42 -29.99 -18.45
C ALA A 451 -8.48 -30.92 -17.66
N ARG A 452 -7.70 -31.76 -18.34
CA ARG A 452 -6.73 -32.69 -17.70
C ARG A 452 -5.36 -32.04 -17.42
N ILE A 453 -5.03 -30.96 -18.13
CA ILE A 453 -3.74 -30.26 -18.04
C ILE A 453 -3.85 -29.11 -17.02
N GLN A 454 -2.95 -29.10 -16.03
CA GLN A 454 -2.96 -28.13 -14.93
C GLN A 454 -2.76 -26.68 -15.39
N GLN A 455 -1.90 -26.45 -16.39
CA GLN A 455 -1.66 -25.13 -16.97
C GLN A 455 -2.91 -24.56 -17.65
N SER A 456 -3.58 -25.38 -18.48
CA SER A 456 -4.84 -25.02 -19.12
C SER A 456 -5.97 -24.77 -18.13
N GLN A 457 -6.05 -25.55 -17.03
CA GLN A 457 -7.00 -25.28 -15.94
C GLN A 457 -6.77 -23.90 -15.29
N LEU A 458 -5.51 -23.51 -15.08
CA LEU A 458 -5.18 -22.24 -14.44
C LEU A 458 -5.58 -21.04 -15.31
N GLU A 459 -5.32 -21.10 -16.62
CA GLU A 459 -5.71 -20.07 -17.59
C GLU A 459 -7.24 -19.91 -17.66
N LEU A 460 -7.98 -21.02 -17.72
CA LEU A 460 -9.44 -21.00 -17.72
C LEU A 460 -10.02 -20.44 -16.41
N LYS A 461 -9.42 -20.75 -15.25
CA LYS A 461 -9.78 -20.16 -13.95
C LYS A 461 -9.56 -18.64 -13.92
N GLN A 462 -8.44 -18.16 -14.47
CA GLN A 462 -8.21 -16.71 -14.60
C GLN A 462 -9.26 -16.05 -15.50
N LYS A 463 -9.65 -16.71 -16.60
CA LYS A 463 -10.69 -16.21 -17.51
C LYS A 463 -12.07 -16.17 -16.85
N LEU A 464 -12.42 -17.17 -16.03
CA LEU A 464 -13.63 -17.17 -15.22
C LEU A 464 -13.69 -15.99 -14.26
N ALA A 465 -12.57 -15.68 -13.59
CA ALA A 465 -12.48 -14.52 -12.72
C ALA A 465 -12.69 -13.21 -13.51
N GLU A 466 -12.14 -13.07 -14.71
CA GLU A 466 -12.35 -11.92 -15.59
C GLU A 466 -13.84 -11.74 -15.94
N ILE A 467 -14.51 -12.81 -16.38
CA ILE A 467 -15.93 -12.77 -16.75
C ILE A 467 -16.83 -12.50 -15.55
N ALA A 468 -16.52 -13.08 -14.38
CA ALA A 468 -17.24 -12.81 -13.15
C ALA A 468 -17.16 -11.32 -12.76
N LEU A 469 -15.99 -10.69 -12.93
CA LEU A 469 -15.85 -9.24 -12.72
C LEU A 469 -16.71 -8.43 -13.71
N ILE A 470 -16.82 -8.84 -14.97
CA ILE A 470 -17.69 -8.19 -15.97
C ILE A 470 -19.16 -8.33 -15.59
N CYS A 471 -19.59 -9.52 -15.15
CA CYS A 471 -20.96 -9.76 -14.71
C CYS A 471 -21.34 -8.85 -13.53
N LEU A 472 -20.39 -8.63 -12.60
CA LEU A 472 -20.57 -7.70 -11.49
C LEU A 472 -20.64 -6.22 -11.97
N GLU A 473 -19.94 -5.86 -13.06
CA GLU A 473 -19.90 -4.49 -13.59
C GLU A 473 -21.21 -3.94 -14.06
N ILE A 474 -22.03 -4.81 -14.60
CA ILE A 474 -23.37 -4.47 -15.06
C ILE A 474 -24.27 -4.02 -13.88
N PHE A 475 -23.92 -4.36 -12.64
CA PHE A 475 -24.68 -3.96 -11.45
C PHE A 475 -24.23 -2.63 -10.82
N ASP A 476 -23.20 -1.95 -11.34
CA ASP A 476 -22.78 -0.60 -10.89
C ASP A 476 -23.71 0.51 -11.44
N ILE A 477 -25.03 0.29 -11.30
CA ILE A 477 -26.10 1.23 -11.65
C ILE A 477 -26.55 1.97 -10.37
N GLN A 478 -27.15 3.16 -10.50
CA GLN A 478 -27.65 3.96 -9.37
C GLN A 478 -28.72 3.21 -8.53
N ILE A 479 -28.71 3.44 -7.22
CA ILE A 479 -29.50 2.76 -6.18
C ILE A 479 -31.02 2.74 -6.46
N PRO A 480 -31.68 3.79 -6.98
CA PRO A 480 -33.14 3.76 -7.21
C PRO A 480 -33.56 2.68 -8.21
N TYR A 481 -32.71 2.40 -9.20
CA TYR A 481 -32.95 1.31 -10.15
C TYR A 481 -32.51 -0.03 -9.58
N PHE A 482 -31.61 -0.04 -8.60
CA PHE A 482 -31.11 -1.25 -7.96
C PHE A 482 -32.22 -2.08 -7.32
N GLU A 483 -33.15 -1.46 -6.58
CA GLU A 483 -34.27 -2.19 -5.96
C GLU A 483 -35.21 -2.82 -7.00
N SER A 484 -35.53 -2.11 -8.07
CA SER A 484 -36.34 -2.66 -9.18
C SER A 484 -35.63 -3.81 -9.91
N PHE A 485 -34.31 -3.73 -10.05
CA PHE A 485 -33.51 -4.66 -10.82
C PHE A 485 -33.33 -6.01 -10.14
N PHE A 486 -33.36 -6.02 -8.81
CA PHE A 486 -33.21 -7.20 -7.97
C PHE A 486 -34.54 -7.88 -7.60
N LYS A 487 -35.69 -7.41 -8.12
CA LYS A 487 -36.96 -8.16 -8.02
C LYS A 487 -36.96 -9.43 -8.87
N ALA A 488 -36.15 -9.49 -9.93
CA ALA A 488 -36.05 -10.66 -10.81
C ALA A 488 -35.07 -11.71 -10.25
N PRO A 489 -35.51 -12.94 -9.90
CA PRO A 489 -34.66 -13.94 -9.25
C PRO A 489 -33.39 -14.31 -10.03
N GLY A 490 -33.45 -14.28 -11.36
CA GLY A 490 -32.30 -14.58 -12.23
C GLY A 490 -31.14 -13.57 -12.08
N HIS A 491 -31.43 -12.30 -11.81
CA HIS A 491 -30.38 -11.28 -11.65
C HIS A 491 -29.65 -11.39 -10.32
N ILE A 492 -30.38 -11.68 -9.24
CA ILE A 492 -29.82 -12.02 -7.93
C ILE A 492 -28.85 -13.20 -8.08
N SER A 493 -29.28 -14.25 -8.78
CA SER A 493 -28.48 -15.46 -8.95
C SER A 493 -27.18 -15.19 -9.69
N ILE A 494 -27.23 -14.49 -10.83
CA ILE A 494 -26.03 -14.11 -11.58
C ILE A 494 -25.08 -13.28 -10.72
N PHE A 495 -25.61 -12.33 -9.94
CA PHE A 495 -24.81 -11.50 -9.05
C PHE A 495 -24.04 -12.35 -8.03
N PHE A 496 -24.72 -13.19 -7.25
CA PHE A 496 -24.08 -13.97 -6.19
C PHE A 496 -23.16 -15.07 -6.74
N GLN A 497 -23.50 -15.74 -7.84
CA GLN A 497 -22.58 -16.69 -8.51
C GLN A 497 -21.29 -16.00 -8.94
N SER A 498 -21.40 -14.80 -9.53
CA SER A 498 -20.23 -14.00 -9.92
C SER A 498 -19.41 -13.54 -8.71
N CYS A 499 -20.07 -13.24 -7.58
CA CYS A 499 -19.41 -12.90 -6.32
C CYS A 499 -18.54 -14.04 -5.81
N ILE A 500 -19.12 -15.25 -5.73
CA ILE A 500 -18.47 -16.45 -5.24
C ILE A 500 -17.31 -16.82 -6.16
N ALA A 501 -17.58 -16.94 -7.47
CA ALA A 501 -16.58 -17.33 -8.46
C ALA A 501 -15.38 -16.37 -8.52
N LYS A 502 -15.61 -15.06 -8.35
CA LYS A 502 -14.53 -14.09 -8.18
C LYS A 502 -13.67 -14.42 -6.95
N CYS A 503 -14.26 -14.72 -5.80
CA CYS A 503 -13.50 -15.07 -4.60
C CYS A 503 -12.74 -16.39 -4.73
N GLU A 504 -13.28 -17.33 -5.49
CA GLU A 504 -12.69 -18.65 -5.69
C GLU A 504 -11.54 -18.63 -6.70
N TYR A 505 -11.70 -17.96 -7.84
CA TYR A 505 -10.76 -18.04 -8.95
C TYR A 505 -9.78 -16.86 -9.07
N LEU A 506 -10.03 -15.73 -8.40
CA LEU A 506 -9.15 -14.57 -8.50
C LEU A 506 -7.87 -14.76 -7.66
N ALA A 507 -6.72 -14.79 -8.32
CA ALA A 507 -5.42 -14.86 -7.65
C ALA A 507 -5.14 -13.60 -6.79
N ALA A 508 -4.47 -13.79 -5.65
CA ALA A 508 -4.15 -12.73 -4.69
C ALA A 508 -3.33 -11.57 -5.29
N ASN A 509 -2.56 -11.84 -6.35
CA ASN A 509 -1.68 -10.87 -7.03
C ASN A 509 -2.24 -10.36 -8.38
N SER A 510 -3.53 -10.50 -8.64
CA SER A 510 -4.11 -10.08 -9.94
C SER A 510 -3.99 -8.56 -10.18
N ALA A 511 -3.59 -8.19 -11.40
CA ALA A 511 -3.38 -6.81 -11.85
C ALA A 511 -4.67 -5.94 -11.90
N ASN A 512 -5.83 -6.51 -11.56
CA ASN A 512 -7.15 -5.89 -11.69
C ASN A 512 -7.60 -5.09 -10.45
N ARG A 513 -6.69 -4.32 -9.84
CA ARG A 513 -6.98 -3.47 -8.66
C ARG A 513 -8.14 -2.49 -8.89
N ARG A 514 -8.34 -2.02 -10.13
CA ARG A 514 -9.41 -1.07 -10.51
C ARG A 514 -10.80 -1.72 -10.42
N ALA A 515 -10.97 -2.89 -11.05
CA ALA A 515 -12.22 -3.65 -10.99
C ALA A 515 -12.56 -4.00 -9.52
N LEU A 516 -11.57 -4.51 -8.77
CA LEU A 516 -11.72 -4.80 -7.34
C LEU A 516 -12.20 -3.60 -6.49
N THR A 517 -11.69 -2.41 -6.79
CA THR A 517 -12.08 -1.19 -6.05
C THR A 517 -13.51 -0.75 -6.41
N ARG A 518 -13.94 -0.92 -7.67
CA ARG A 518 -15.34 -0.68 -8.07
C ARG A 518 -16.28 -1.64 -7.34
N TRP A 519 -15.96 -2.93 -7.29
CA TRP A 519 -16.79 -3.93 -6.59
C TRP A 519 -16.95 -3.67 -5.10
N ARG A 520 -15.86 -3.30 -4.40
CA ARG A 520 -15.94 -2.96 -2.97
C ARG A 520 -16.93 -1.82 -2.71
N LYS A 521 -16.98 -0.82 -3.60
CA LYS A 521 -17.96 0.27 -3.50
C LYS A 521 -19.38 -0.22 -3.78
N LEU A 522 -19.55 -1.08 -4.79
CA LEU A 522 -20.85 -1.67 -5.09
C LEU A 522 -21.40 -2.43 -3.88
N TYR A 523 -20.62 -3.36 -3.30
CA TYR A 523 -21.04 -4.08 -2.10
C TYR A 523 -21.38 -3.15 -0.94
N TYR A 524 -20.55 -2.14 -0.68
CA TYR A 524 -20.84 -1.19 0.39
C TYR A 524 -22.15 -0.42 0.16
N ARG A 525 -22.53 -0.16 -1.10
CA ARG A 525 -23.81 0.51 -1.42
C ARG A 525 -25.02 -0.43 -1.30
N THR A 526 -24.82 -1.72 -1.51
CA THR A 526 -25.92 -2.68 -1.76
C THR A 526 -26.10 -3.72 -0.65
N HIS A 527 -25.11 -3.88 0.23
CA HIS A 527 -25.12 -4.91 1.28
C HIS A 527 -26.35 -4.83 2.19
N ALA A 528 -26.80 -3.64 2.59
CA ALA A 528 -27.96 -3.48 3.45
C ALA A 528 -29.24 -4.02 2.80
N ILE A 529 -29.43 -3.74 1.50
CA ILE A 529 -30.57 -4.25 0.70
C ILE A 529 -30.50 -5.77 0.60
N PHE A 530 -29.32 -6.33 0.34
CA PHE A 530 -29.13 -7.78 0.24
C PHE A 530 -29.33 -8.51 1.56
N ILE A 531 -28.79 -7.98 2.67
CA ILE A 531 -28.98 -8.56 4.00
C ILE A 531 -30.47 -8.58 4.32
N LYS A 532 -31.18 -7.48 4.07
CA LYS A 532 -32.63 -7.40 4.28
C LYS A 532 -33.35 -8.46 3.46
N SER A 533 -33.16 -8.52 2.14
CA SER A 533 -33.84 -9.48 1.25
C SER A 533 -33.52 -10.94 1.61
N ILE A 534 -32.26 -11.31 1.87
CA ILE A 534 -31.87 -12.69 2.20
C ILE A 534 -32.48 -13.13 3.53
N VAL A 535 -32.50 -12.26 4.54
CA VAL A 535 -33.02 -12.58 5.87
C VAL A 535 -34.56 -12.56 5.88
N SER A 536 -35.21 -11.60 5.21
CA SER A 536 -36.67 -11.46 5.23
C SER A 536 -37.40 -12.47 4.35
N GLU A 537 -36.84 -12.86 3.20
CA GLU A 537 -37.48 -13.78 2.24
C GLU A 537 -37.02 -15.24 2.42
N ASN A 538 -36.49 -15.58 3.59
CA ASN A 538 -35.94 -16.90 3.89
C ASN A 538 -34.87 -17.38 2.89
N GLY A 539 -34.24 -16.43 2.19
CA GLY A 539 -33.16 -16.64 1.23
C GLY A 539 -33.48 -17.57 0.07
N TYR A 540 -34.73 -17.72 -0.37
CA TYR A 540 -35.10 -18.69 -1.43
C TYR A 540 -34.22 -18.56 -2.70
N THR A 541 -34.18 -17.38 -3.31
CA THR A 541 -33.35 -17.10 -4.50
C THR A 541 -31.86 -17.28 -4.22
N PHE A 542 -31.42 -16.95 -3.00
CA PHE A 542 -30.04 -17.08 -2.58
C PHE A 542 -29.63 -18.57 -2.38
N ASN A 543 -30.52 -19.40 -1.86
CA ASN A 543 -30.33 -20.85 -1.73
C ASN A 543 -30.19 -21.52 -3.10
N LEU A 544 -31.06 -21.18 -4.07
CA LEU A 544 -30.95 -21.66 -5.45
C LEU A 544 -29.62 -21.25 -6.10
N THR A 545 -29.13 -20.06 -5.76
CA THR A 545 -27.84 -19.56 -6.23
C THR A 545 -26.67 -20.37 -5.68
N ILE A 546 -26.70 -20.69 -4.38
CA ILE A 546 -25.67 -21.52 -3.75
C ILE A 546 -25.72 -22.92 -4.35
N GLN A 547 -26.91 -23.51 -4.54
CA GLN A 547 -27.06 -24.80 -5.20
C GLN A 547 -26.50 -24.85 -6.62
N ALA A 548 -26.64 -23.76 -7.40
CA ALA A 548 -26.04 -23.65 -8.73
C ALA A 548 -24.50 -23.57 -8.73
N THR A 549 -23.90 -23.20 -7.60
CA THR A 549 -22.45 -23.10 -7.39
C THR A 549 -21.89 -24.34 -6.69
N TRP A 550 -22.66 -24.93 -5.79
CA TRP A 550 -22.39 -26.09 -4.98
C TRP A 550 -23.57 -27.08 -5.11
N PRO A 551 -23.53 -28.02 -6.07
CA PRO A 551 -24.65 -28.92 -6.35
C PRO A 551 -25.11 -29.77 -5.16
N GLU A 552 -24.20 -30.11 -4.25
CA GLU A 552 -24.48 -30.89 -3.04
C GLU A 552 -25.09 -30.04 -1.89
N TYR A 553 -25.29 -28.74 -2.10
CA TYR A 553 -25.99 -27.89 -1.15
C TYR A 553 -27.48 -28.24 -1.06
N SER A 554 -27.94 -28.56 0.15
CA SER A 554 -29.35 -28.70 0.49
C SER A 554 -29.87 -27.44 1.20
N ARG A 555 -31.17 -27.15 1.07
CA ARG A 555 -31.77 -25.96 1.68
C ARG A 555 -31.68 -26.03 3.22
N GLY A 556 -31.04 -25.04 3.84
CA GLY A 556 -30.89 -24.94 5.29
C GLY A 556 -32.05 -24.25 6.02
N ILE A 557 -31.91 -24.06 7.34
CA ILE A 557 -32.92 -23.52 8.28
C ILE A 557 -33.08 -21.97 8.16
N GLY A 558 -33.00 -21.43 6.95
CA GLY A 558 -33.02 -19.99 6.69
C GLY A 558 -31.70 -19.28 7.02
N TRP A 559 -31.55 -18.03 6.57
CA TRP A 559 -30.33 -17.23 6.75
C TRP A 559 -30.51 -16.21 7.87
N LYS A 560 -29.53 -16.11 8.76
CA LYS A 560 -29.50 -15.13 9.86
C LYS A 560 -28.16 -14.41 9.91
N THR A 561 -28.11 -13.19 10.45
CA THR A 561 -26.83 -12.51 10.71
C THR A 561 -26.06 -13.23 11.83
N VAL A 562 -24.74 -13.29 11.74
CA VAL A 562 -23.90 -13.96 12.75
C VAL A 562 -23.96 -13.23 14.09
N SER A 563 -23.89 -11.89 14.05
CA SER A 563 -24.09 -11.01 15.21
C SER A 563 -24.56 -9.62 14.77
N PRO A 564 -25.12 -8.81 15.68
CA PRO A 564 -25.46 -7.40 15.42
C PRO A 564 -24.24 -6.56 15.02
N SER A 565 -23.07 -6.82 15.65
CA SER A 565 -21.80 -6.13 15.35
C SER A 565 -21.13 -6.61 14.07
N SER A 566 -21.45 -7.81 13.59
CA SER A 566 -20.94 -8.41 12.35
C SER A 566 -22.07 -8.73 11.37
N CYS A 567 -22.96 -7.75 11.16
CA CYS A 567 -24.14 -7.87 10.29
C CYS A 567 -23.82 -8.28 8.83
N ASN A 568 -22.56 -8.12 8.41
CA ASN A 568 -22.09 -8.46 7.07
C ASN A 568 -21.89 -9.97 6.82
N TRP A 569 -21.84 -10.78 7.88
CA TRP A 569 -21.77 -12.24 7.78
C TRP A 569 -23.15 -12.83 8.04
N LEU A 570 -23.63 -13.60 7.07
CA LEU A 570 -24.83 -14.41 7.18
C LEU A 570 -24.44 -15.86 7.46
N LYS A 571 -25.22 -16.57 8.28
CA LYS A 571 -25.06 -17.98 8.59
C LYS A 571 -26.36 -18.75 8.33
N THR A 572 -26.22 -19.99 7.88
CA THR A 572 -27.27 -21.00 7.85
C THR A 572 -26.67 -22.37 8.20
N ALA A 573 -27.52 -23.35 8.50
CA ALA A 573 -27.12 -24.72 8.78
C ALA A 573 -27.85 -25.67 7.83
N ILE A 574 -27.10 -26.59 7.22
CA ILE A 574 -27.63 -27.62 6.32
C ILE A 574 -27.35 -29.01 6.88
N LYS A 575 -28.20 -30.00 6.57
CA LYS A 575 -28.02 -31.38 7.01
C LYS A 575 -27.12 -32.12 6.01
N ALA A 576 -25.99 -32.66 6.47
CA ALA A 576 -25.08 -33.46 5.67
C ALA A 576 -25.57 -34.90 5.51
N VAL A 577 -25.02 -35.60 4.50
CA VAL A 577 -25.29 -37.02 4.21
C VAL A 577 -24.99 -37.92 5.43
N CYS A 578 -24.02 -37.54 6.27
CA CYS A 578 -23.64 -38.26 7.49
C CYS A 578 -24.45 -37.87 8.74
N GLY A 579 -25.60 -37.21 8.60
CA GLY A 579 -26.47 -36.83 9.73
C GLY A 579 -26.02 -35.61 10.55
N HIS A 580 -24.82 -35.08 10.31
CA HIS A 580 -24.29 -33.88 10.98
C HIS A 580 -24.74 -32.58 10.29
N PHE A 581 -24.79 -31.47 11.03
CA PHE A 581 -25.06 -30.15 10.45
C PHE A 581 -23.77 -29.47 9.96
N LEU A 582 -23.80 -28.92 8.75
CA LEU A 582 -22.74 -28.08 8.21
C LEU A 582 -23.14 -26.61 8.35
N ALA A 583 -22.26 -25.81 8.94
CA ALA A 583 -22.46 -24.38 9.09
C ALA A 583 -21.99 -23.65 7.83
N VAL A 584 -22.91 -23.05 7.08
CA VAL A 584 -22.61 -22.29 5.87
C VAL A 584 -22.62 -20.80 6.19
N HIS A 585 -21.54 -20.11 5.88
CA HIS A 585 -21.40 -18.67 6.09
C HIS A 585 -21.19 -17.94 4.78
N PHE A 586 -21.83 -16.78 4.62
CA PHE A 586 -21.63 -15.92 3.48
C PHE A 586 -21.37 -14.48 3.91
N ASN A 587 -20.27 -13.89 3.42
CA ASN A 587 -19.97 -12.48 3.65
C ASN A 587 -20.51 -11.63 2.50
N VAL A 588 -21.48 -10.77 2.78
CA VAL A 588 -22.14 -9.95 1.75
C VAL A 588 -21.23 -8.82 1.24
N LEU A 589 -20.28 -8.33 2.04
CA LEU A 589 -19.35 -7.26 1.64
C LEU A 589 -18.19 -7.74 0.76
N ILE A 590 -17.77 -8.98 0.92
CA ILE A 590 -16.60 -9.55 0.24
C ILE A 590 -17.04 -10.56 -0.82
N GLY A 591 -18.25 -11.13 -0.69
CA GLY A 591 -18.79 -12.17 -1.56
C GLY A 591 -18.18 -13.55 -1.30
N LYS A 592 -17.76 -13.83 -0.05
CA LYS A 592 -17.05 -15.07 0.31
C LYS A 592 -18.02 -16.07 0.90
N LEU A 593 -18.09 -17.27 0.32
CA LEU A 593 -18.83 -18.42 0.84
C LEU A 593 -17.87 -19.34 1.62
N LEU A 594 -18.27 -19.75 2.81
CA LEU A 594 -17.54 -20.67 3.67
C LEU A 594 -18.45 -21.80 4.14
N VAL A 595 -17.90 -23.00 4.27
CA VAL A 595 -18.54 -24.17 4.91
C VAL A 595 -17.66 -24.58 6.09
N ASN A 596 -18.22 -24.62 7.30
CA ASN A 596 -17.49 -24.82 8.56
C ASN A 596 -16.25 -23.91 8.72
N GLY A 597 -16.38 -22.65 8.28
CA GLY A 597 -15.30 -21.66 8.35
C GLY A 597 -14.22 -21.79 7.26
N ALA A 598 -14.29 -22.78 6.38
CA ALA A 598 -13.35 -23.00 5.28
C ALA A 598 -13.94 -22.62 3.91
N PRO A 599 -13.16 -22.13 2.93
CA PRO A 599 -13.64 -21.88 1.56
C PRO A 599 -14.03 -23.20 0.86
N LEU A 600 -15.04 -23.13 -0.01
CA LEU A 600 -15.65 -24.30 -0.67
C LEU A 600 -14.68 -25.04 -1.60
N SER A 601 -14.00 -24.32 -2.49
CA SER A 601 -13.18 -24.90 -3.57
C SER A 601 -11.68 -24.61 -3.43
N ARG A 602 -11.26 -24.04 -2.29
CA ARG A 602 -9.89 -23.60 -2.05
C ARG A 602 -9.47 -23.83 -0.60
N LEU A 603 -8.26 -24.35 -0.41
CA LEU A 603 -7.68 -24.54 0.92
C LEU A 603 -7.58 -23.17 1.63
N PRO A 604 -7.91 -23.05 2.93
CA PRO A 604 -7.85 -21.76 3.61
C PRO A 604 -6.42 -21.20 3.61
N SER A 605 -6.26 -19.88 3.56
CA SER A 605 -4.97 -19.21 3.27
C SER A 605 -3.91 -19.33 4.39
N SER A 606 -4.27 -19.89 5.55
CA SER A 606 -3.34 -20.36 6.59
C SER A 606 -2.69 -21.70 6.23
N PHE A 607 -3.40 -22.54 5.46
CA PHE A 607 -3.00 -23.88 5.05
C PHE A 607 -2.13 -23.86 3.79
N GLU A 608 -2.36 -22.90 2.86
CA GLU A 608 -1.46 -22.64 1.73
C GLU A 608 -0.03 -22.21 2.17
N ARG A 609 0.16 -21.86 3.46
CA ARG A 609 1.42 -21.34 4.01
C ARG A 609 2.17 -22.26 4.98
N LYS A 610 1.61 -23.40 5.44
CA LYS A 610 2.25 -24.27 6.45
C LYS A 610 2.15 -25.77 6.09
N ASN A 611 3.31 -26.44 6.01
CA ASN A 611 3.50 -27.85 5.63
C ASN A 611 3.17 -28.87 6.75
N LYS A 612 1.95 -28.90 7.29
CA LYS A 612 1.49 -30.01 8.17
C LYS A 612 0.08 -30.44 7.79
N TRP A 613 -0.03 -31.55 7.06
CA TRP A 613 -1.29 -32.12 6.55
C TRP A 613 -1.50 -33.55 7.06
N LYS A 614 -2.76 -33.99 7.13
CA LYS A 614 -3.20 -35.39 7.33
C LYS A 614 -4.38 -35.66 6.38
N PHE A 615 -4.33 -36.74 5.61
CA PHE A 615 -5.37 -37.12 4.63
C PHE A 615 -5.92 -38.49 5.01
N GLU A 616 -7.24 -38.60 5.23
CA GLU A 616 -7.88 -39.85 5.65
C GLU A 616 -9.02 -40.23 4.71
N LYS A 617 -9.13 -41.51 4.36
CA LYS A 617 -10.24 -42.10 3.59
C LYS A 617 -10.52 -43.50 4.13
N LEU A 618 -11.76 -43.77 4.59
CA LEU A 618 -12.32 -45.11 4.84
C LEU A 618 -11.30 -46.11 5.45
N ASN A 619 -10.82 -45.85 6.67
CA ASN A 619 -9.77 -46.62 7.38
C ASN A 619 -8.33 -46.54 6.83
N GLN A 620 -7.99 -45.58 5.98
CA GLN A 620 -6.61 -45.35 5.54
C GLN A 620 -6.19 -43.90 5.81
N ARG A 621 -5.01 -43.72 6.40
CA ARG A 621 -4.44 -42.41 6.73
C ARG A 621 -3.14 -42.22 5.96
N LEU A 622 -3.09 -41.26 5.04
CA LEU A 622 -1.84 -40.86 4.39
C LEU A 622 -0.98 -40.10 5.41
N VAL A 623 0.22 -40.61 5.61
CA VAL A 623 1.20 -40.09 6.54
C VAL A 623 2.15 -39.17 5.79
N SER A 624 2.42 -37.99 6.36
CA SER A 624 3.35 -37.05 5.75
C SER A 624 4.77 -37.63 5.74
N PRO A 625 5.50 -37.57 4.62
CA PRO A 625 6.89 -38.02 4.54
C PRO A 625 7.89 -37.13 5.32
N LEU A 626 7.42 -36.01 5.89
CA LEU A 626 8.23 -35.05 6.65
C LEU A 626 8.20 -35.29 8.17
N ASN A 627 7.68 -36.44 8.62
CA ASN A 627 7.73 -36.84 10.03
C ASN A 627 8.90 -37.81 10.31
N SER A 628 9.10 -38.18 11.57
CA SER A 628 10.19 -39.08 12.00
C SER A 628 10.16 -40.42 11.25
N THR A 629 8.99 -41.05 11.11
CA THR A 629 8.83 -42.28 10.31
C THR A 629 9.17 -42.08 8.85
N GLY A 630 8.76 -40.95 8.25
CA GLY A 630 9.06 -40.56 6.88
C GLY A 630 10.55 -40.37 6.62
N ASN A 631 11.31 -39.87 7.60
CA ASN A 631 12.77 -39.77 7.53
C ASN A 631 13.45 -41.15 7.51
N VAL A 632 12.95 -42.11 8.32
CA VAL A 632 13.44 -43.50 8.28
C VAL A 632 13.13 -44.14 6.93
N MET A 633 11.90 -44.00 6.44
CA MET A 633 11.50 -44.53 5.13
C MET A 633 12.27 -43.87 3.98
N LYS A 634 12.60 -42.58 4.11
CA LYS A 634 13.47 -41.90 3.16
C LYS A 634 14.80 -42.63 3.07
N ALA A 635 15.49 -42.90 4.18
CA ALA A 635 16.77 -43.59 4.17
C ALA A 635 16.69 -44.98 3.50
N CYS A 636 15.63 -45.76 3.80
CA CYS A 636 15.47 -47.11 3.24
C CYS A 636 15.25 -47.13 1.72
N PHE A 637 14.47 -46.19 1.18
CA PHE A 637 14.09 -46.19 -0.24
C PHE A 637 14.87 -45.19 -1.10
N GLU A 638 15.70 -44.32 -0.50
CA GLU A 638 16.55 -43.36 -1.21
C GLU A 638 17.40 -43.98 -2.32
N PRO A 639 17.91 -45.23 -2.23
CA PRO A 639 18.65 -45.85 -3.33
C PRO A 639 17.87 -45.93 -4.65
N ILE A 640 16.56 -46.17 -4.57
CA ILE A 640 15.71 -46.46 -5.73
C ILE A 640 14.70 -45.34 -6.05
N LYS A 641 14.22 -44.57 -5.07
CA LYS A 641 13.25 -43.49 -5.30
C LYS A 641 13.29 -42.38 -4.26
N ASN A 642 13.02 -41.15 -4.71
CA ASN A 642 12.84 -40.02 -3.81
C ASN A 642 11.53 -40.14 -3.02
N ILE A 643 11.58 -39.85 -1.71
CA ILE A 643 10.44 -39.90 -0.79
C ILE A 643 9.21 -39.09 -1.25
N LYS A 644 9.39 -38.05 -2.07
CA LYS A 644 8.28 -37.26 -2.66
C LYS A 644 7.37 -38.07 -3.59
N HIS A 645 7.82 -39.23 -4.07
CA HIS A 645 7.06 -40.13 -4.94
C HIS A 645 6.66 -41.43 -4.26
N ILE A 646 6.75 -41.48 -2.93
CA ILE A 646 6.41 -42.64 -2.11
C ILE A 646 5.16 -42.29 -1.29
N HIS A 647 4.17 -43.18 -1.32
CA HIS A 647 2.97 -43.03 -0.52
C HIS A 647 3.10 -43.84 0.77
N LEU A 648 2.98 -43.16 1.92
CA LEU A 648 3.01 -43.76 3.25
C LEU A 648 1.57 -43.79 3.79
N ILE A 649 1.01 -44.97 4.00
CA ILE A 649 -0.40 -45.15 4.33
C ILE A 649 -0.50 -46.00 5.60
N LEU A 650 -1.20 -45.51 6.61
CA LEU A 650 -1.55 -46.28 7.81
C LEU A 650 -2.98 -46.81 7.65
N GLU A 651 -3.14 -48.13 7.64
CA GLU A 651 -4.44 -48.82 7.53
C GLU A 651 -4.99 -49.12 8.94
N GLY A 652 -6.25 -48.73 9.21
CA GLY A 652 -6.90 -48.76 10.52
C GLY A 652 -7.38 -50.14 10.97
N ASP A 653 -7.42 -50.31 12.29
CA ASP A 653 -7.79 -51.46 13.14
C ASP A 653 -6.73 -52.56 13.38
N PHE A 654 -5.75 -52.78 12.47
CA PHE A 654 -4.70 -53.80 12.66
C PHE A 654 -3.25 -53.26 12.71
N GLY A 655 -3.05 -51.94 12.74
CA GLY A 655 -1.73 -51.32 12.88
C GLY A 655 -0.79 -51.61 11.69
N ILE A 656 -1.31 -51.79 10.49
CA ILE A 656 -0.51 -52.08 9.29
C ILE A 656 -0.10 -50.78 8.60
N PHE A 657 1.19 -50.58 8.44
CA PHE A 657 1.79 -49.47 7.70
C PHE A 657 2.18 -49.93 6.29
N ALA A 658 1.47 -49.40 5.31
CA ALA A 658 1.61 -49.69 3.90
C ALA A 658 2.46 -48.63 3.20
N ILE A 659 3.46 -49.05 2.44
CA ILE A 659 4.31 -48.16 1.65
C ILE A 659 4.10 -48.52 0.18
N LYS A 660 3.78 -47.54 -0.66
CA LYS A 660 3.58 -47.76 -2.10
C LYS A 660 4.51 -46.87 -2.91
N LEU A 661 5.13 -47.42 -3.94
CA LEU A 661 5.92 -46.71 -4.95
C LEU A 661 5.17 -46.83 -6.29
N PRO A 662 4.18 -45.96 -6.56
CA PRO A 662 3.21 -46.20 -7.63
C PRO A 662 3.83 -46.27 -9.04
N LYS A 663 4.91 -45.50 -9.29
CA LYS A 663 5.57 -45.51 -10.60
C LYS A 663 6.22 -46.86 -10.92
N PHE A 664 6.68 -47.58 -9.90
CA PHE A 664 7.34 -48.89 -10.06
C PHE A 664 6.40 -50.06 -9.75
N ASP A 665 5.15 -49.77 -9.40
CA ASP A 665 4.16 -50.73 -8.91
C ASP A 665 4.69 -51.63 -7.77
N LEU A 666 5.54 -51.07 -6.89
CA LEU A 666 6.10 -51.77 -5.73
C LEU A 666 5.32 -51.40 -4.45
N GLY A 667 5.11 -52.39 -3.58
CA GLY A 667 4.37 -52.22 -2.34
C GLY A 667 5.02 -52.95 -1.17
N PHE A 668 5.05 -52.33 0.00
CA PHE A 668 5.60 -52.90 1.22
C PHE A 668 4.62 -52.79 2.38
N THR A 669 4.78 -53.67 3.37
CA THR A 669 4.01 -53.66 4.61
C THR A 669 4.90 -53.81 5.83
N LEU A 670 4.55 -53.07 6.87
CA LEU A 670 5.07 -53.23 8.23
C LEU A 670 3.87 -53.40 9.16
N LYS A 671 3.79 -54.50 9.90
CA LYS A 671 2.74 -54.69 10.92
C LYS A 671 3.24 -54.19 12.27
N ALA A 672 2.36 -53.58 13.07
CA ALA A 672 2.66 -53.21 14.45
C ALA A 672 3.23 -54.42 15.21
N SER A 673 4.30 -54.21 16.00
CA SER A 673 5.14 -55.22 16.70
C SER A 673 6.17 -56.00 15.88
N LEU A 674 6.25 -55.84 14.56
CA LEU A 674 7.30 -56.44 13.73
C LEU A 674 8.32 -55.39 13.25
N THR A 675 9.59 -55.78 13.14
CA THR A 675 10.69 -54.91 12.69
C THR A 675 11.05 -55.08 11.20
N LYS A 676 10.43 -56.04 10.50
CA LYS A 676 10.77 -56.40 9.12
C LYS A 676 9.79 -55.80 8.11
N LEU A 677 10.30 -55.04 7.14
CA LEU A 677 9.54 -54.50 6.00
C LEU A 677 9.32 -55.58 4.94
N ARG A 678 8.10 -56.12 4.87
CA ARG A 678 7.74 -57.22 3.97
C ARG A 678 7.31 -56.70 2.61
N PHE A 679 7.77 -57.36 1.56
CA PHE A 679 7.43 -57.02 0.18
C PHE A 679 6.06 -57.61 -0.19
N ARG A 680 5.15 -56.80 -0.74
CA ARG A 680 3.76 -57.22 -1.04
C ARG A 680 3.70 -58.15 -2.25
N GLN A 681 4.50 -57.88 -3.27
CA GLN A 681 4.50 -58.60 -4.54
C GLN A 681 5.11 -60.00 -4.42
N PHE A 682 6.04 -60.21 -3.47
CA PHE A 682 6.69 -61.50 -3.25
C PHE A 682 6.53 -61.93 -1.79
N ILE A 683 5.55 -62.83 -1.58
CA ILE A 683 5.17 -63.33 -0.27
C ILE A 683 6.36 -64.04 0.39
N GLY A 684 6.64 -63.70 1.65
CA GLY A 684 7.72 -64.32 2.44
C GLY A 684 9.08 -63.63 2.35
N MET A 685 9.24 -62.62 1.48
CA MET A 685 10.46 -61.81 1.41
C MET A 685 10.32 -60.47 2.15
N HIS A 686 11.41 -60.02 2.77
CA HIS A 686 11.53 -58.73 3.44
C HIS A 686 12.84 -58.05 3.07
N ILE A 687 12.91 -56.72 3.26
CA ILE A 687 14.15 -55.98 3.03
C ILE A 687 15.25 -56.57 3.90
N ASP A 688 16.37 -56.93 3.26
CA ASP A 688 17.53 -57.50 3.91
C ASP A 688 18.28 -56.42 4.70
N SER A 689 18.71 -56.73 5.91
CA SER A 689 19.54 -55.81 6.70
C SER A 689 20.93 -55.65 6.08
N ASP A 690 21.43 -56.70 5.42
CA ASP A 690 22.63 -56.59 4.60
C ASP A 690 22.23 -56.17 3.18
N GLN A 691 22.78 -55.05 2.71
CA GLN A 691 22.54 -54.50 1.37
C GLN A 691 23.77 -54.66 0.45
N SER A 692 24.74 -55.49 0.84
CA SER A 692 25.87 -55.88 -0.01
C SER A 692 25.46 -57.00 -0.96
N ILE A 693 25.77 -56.90 -2.26
CA ILE A 693 25.60 -58.05 -3.18
C ILE A 693 26.82 -58.98 -3.08
N GLY A 694 28.00 -58.45 -2.71
CA GLY A 694 29.28 -59.12 -2.88
C GLY A 694 30.10 -58.34 -3.91
N TYR A 695 30.38 -58.95 -5.07
CA TYR A 695 31.27 -58.37 -6.10
C TYR A 695 30.74 -57.08 -6.75
N LEU A 696 29.42 -56.84 -6.74
CA LEU A 696 28.80 -55.58 -7.19
C LEU A 696 28.72 -54.50 -6.09
N SER A 697 29.78 -54.35 -5.31
CA SER A 697 29.86 -53.42 -4.17
C SER A 697 29.66 -51.95 -4.56
N GLY A 698 30.04 -51.58 -5.79
CA GLY A 698 29.90 -50.23 -6.34
C GLY A 698 28.48 -49.80 -6.68
N LEU A 699 27.54 -50.73 -6.92
CA LEU A 699 26.17 -50.38 -7.31
C LEU A 699 25.38 -49.84 -6.11
N SER A 700 25.10 -48.54 -6.11
CA SER A 700 24.40 -47.88 -4.99
C SER A 700 22.89 -47.82 -5.15
N SER A 701 22.37 -47.78 -6.39
CA SER A 701 20.93 -47.68 -6.66
C SER A 701 20.27 -49.06 -6.72
N LYS A 702 20.22 -49.74 -5.57
CA LYS A 702 19.66 -51.09 -5.43
C LYS A 702 18.93 -51.28 -4.11
N LEU A 703 18.09 -52.30 -4.03
CA LEU A 703 17.48 -52.74 -2.77
C LEU A 703 17.43 -54.28 -2.72
N LEU A 704 18.03 -54.88 -1.69
CA LEU A 704 18.05 -56.33 -1.47
C LEU A 704 16.96 -56.81 -0.53
N PHE A 705 16.53 -58.05 -0.78
CA PHE A 705 15.50 -58.76 -0.05
C PHE A 705 15.96 -60.16 0.31
N THR A 706 15.49 -60.68 1.44
CA THR A 706 15.75 -62.04 1.89
C THR A 706 14.49 -62.69 2.46
N ASN A 707 14.44 -64.02 2.47
CA ASN A 707 13.37 -64.77 3.13
C ASN A 707 13.65 -64.90 4.64
N ASN A 708 12.67 -65.38 5.42
CA ASN A 708 12.82 -65.47 6.89
C ASN A 708 13.96 -66.40 7.34
N THR A 709 14.32 -67.40 6.51
CA THR A 709 15.39 -68.37 6.79
C THR A 709 16.77 -67.89 6.31
N GLY A 710 16.86 -66.76 5.60
CA GLY A 710 18.11 -66.24 5.02
C GLY A 710 18.62 -67.03 3.80
N SER A 711 17.93 -68.09 3.38
CA SER A 711 18.39 -69.02 2.34
C SER A 711 18.14 -68.56 0.91
N LYS A 712 17.32 -67.53 0.70
CA LYS A 712 17.06 -66.95 -0.62
C LYS A 712 17.19 -65.45 -0.56
N ARG A 713 18.01 -64.89 -1.45
CA ARG A 713 18.25 -63.45 -1.56
C ARG A 713 17.92 -62.98 -2.97
N ALA A 714 17.40 -61.76 -3.07
CA ALA A 714 17.04 -61.13 -4.33
C ALA A 714 17.33 -59.63 -4.29
N VAL A 715 17.47 -59.00 -5.45
CA VAL A 715 17.74 -57.57 -5.60
C VAL A 715 16.80 -56.92 -6.61
N ILE A 716 16.38 -55.70 -6.30
CA ILE A 716 15.72 -54.80 -7.25
C ILE A 716 16.67 -53.69 -7.70
N ILE A 717 16.73 -53.46 -9.01
CA ILE A 717 17.53 -52.41 -9.65
C ILE A 717 16.62 -51.59 -10.60
N PRO A 718 16.56 -50.25 -10.50
CA PRO A 718 15.82 -49.39 -11.42
C PRO A 718 16.41 -49.36 -12.84
N ASP A 719 15.58 -49.15 -13.87
CA ASP A 719 15.98 -49.15 -15.29
C ASP A 719 16.30 -47.74 -15.85
N GLY A 720 17.16 -46.98 -15.17
CA GLY A 720 17.42 -45.58 -15.52
C GLY A 720 18.83 -45.29 -16.04
N ASP A 721 19.03 -44.05 -16.47
CA ASP A 721 20.34 -43.53 -16.89
C ASP A 721 21.40 -43.72 -15.80
N VAL A 722 22.47 -44.42 -16.15
CA VAL A 722 23.57 -44.76 -15.25
C VAL A 722 24.62 -43.65 -15.23
N ILE A 723 25.00 -43.24 -14.03
CA ILE A 723 26.15 -42.35 -13.78
C ILE A 723 27.11 -43.03 -12.81
N TRP A 724 28.39 -42.70 -12.89
CA TRP A 724 29.41 -43.25 -12.01
C TRP A 724 30.28 -42.15 -11.40
N ARG A 725 30.87 -42.43 -10.23
CA ARG A 725 31.83 -41.56 -9.56
C ARG A 725 32.85 -42.36 -8.75
N GLU A 726 34.07 -41.84 -8.62
CA GLU A 726 35.10 -42.42 -7.75
C GLU A 726 34.76 -42.28 -6.26
N ASN A 727 35.07 -43.30 -5.46
CA ASN A 727 34.83 -43.28 -4.02
C ASN A 727 35.94 -42.52 -3.27
N ARG A 728 35.80 -41.19 -3.14
CA ARG A 728 36.80 -40.34 -2.47
C ARG A 728 36.77 -40.39 -0.93
N LEU A 729 35.84 -41.12 -0.32
CA LEU A 729 35.61 -41.12 1.14
C LEU A 729 36.33 -42.27 1.87
N GLN A 730 36.81 -43.29 1.16
CA GLN A 730 37.66 -44.35 1.68
C GLN A 730 38.79 -44.65 0.68
N PRO A 731 39.90 -43.89 0.71
CA PRO A 731 40.98 -43.98 -0.29
C PRO A 731 41.66 -45.35 -0.41
N GLN A 732 41.46 -46.25 0.58
CA GLN A 732 42.04 -47.59 0.59
C GLN A 732 41.14 -48.66 -0.09
N GLN A 733 39.92 -48.32 -0.55
CA GLN A 733 39.07 -49.20 -1.35
C GLN A 733 38.78 -48.57 -2.71
N ASN A 734 39.52 -48.98 -3.74
CA ASN A 734 39.49 -48.46 -5.12
C ASN A 734 38.26 -48.90 -5.94
N HIS A 735 37.04 -48.74 -5.41
CA HIS A 735 35.81 -49.11 -6.11
C HIS A 735 35.03 -47.89 -6.62
N VAL A 736 34.46 -48.01 -7.84
CA VAL A 736 33.62 -46.98 -8.47
C VAL A 736 32.18 -47.10 -7.97
N ILE A 737 31.57 -45.97 -7.58
CA ILE A 737 30.16 -45.93 -7.18
C ILE A 737 29.29 -45.67 -8.40
N ILE A 738 28.40 -46.61 -8.70
CA ILE A 738 27.42 -46.55 -9.79
C ILE A 738 26.07 -46.13 -9.21
N ILE A 739 25.47 -45.07 -9.76
CA ILE A 739 24.18 -44.50 -9.35
C ILE A 739 23.26 -44.47 -10.57
N ILE A 740 22.01 -44.83 -10.39
CA ILE A 740 20.98 -44.68 -11.42
C ILE A 740 20.24 -43.37 -11.15
N THR A 741 20.19 -42.50 -12.16
CA THR A 741 19.70 -41.13 -12.03
C THR A 741 18.22 -41.13 -11.64
N LYS A 742 17.89 -40.44 -10.55
CA LYS A 742 16.53 -40.44 -10.01
C LYS A 742 15.58 -39.69 -10.95
N GLY A 743 14.54 -40.39 -11.42
CA GLY A 743 13.48 -39.81 -12.24
C GLY A 743 13.46 -40.33 -13.69
N THR A 744 14.60 -40.83 -14.16
CA THR A 744 14.77 -41.38 -15.52
C THR A 744 14.16 -42.79 -15.61
N ALA A 745 14.41 -43.64 -14.61
CA ALA A 745 13.81 -44.98 -14.52
C ALA A 745 12.27 -44.96 -14.51
N SER A 746 11.65 -45.77 -15.37
CA SER A 746 10.20 -45.99 -15.48
C SER A 746 9.77 -47.31 -14.86
N LEU A 747 10.64 -48.32 -14.79
CA LEU A 747 10.42 -49.64 -14.23
C LEU A 747 11.55 -50.04 -13.26
N THR A 748 11.43 -51.24 -12.69
CA THR A 748 12.47 -51.86 -11.87
C THR A 748 12.56 -53.33 -12.21
N HIS A 749 13.76 -53.87 -12.27
CA HIS A 749 14.01 -55.29 -12.52
C HIS A 749 14.30 -56.02 -11.22
N PHE A 750 13.77 -57.25 -11.09
CA PHE A 750 13.95 -58.12 -9.95
C PHE A 750 14.84 -59.31 -10.34
N TYR A 751 15.92 -59.53 -9.61
CA TYR A 751 16.88 -60.61 -9.85
C TYR A 751 17.07 -61.44 -8.59
N ASN A 752 17.17 -62.76 -8.71
CA ASN A 752 17.63 -63.61 -7.61
C ASN A 752 19.16 -63.50 -7.51
N VAL A 753 19.67 -63.41 -6.29
CA VAL A 753 21.11 -63.31 -6.01
C VAL A 753 21.64 -64.72 -5.75
N ASP A 754 22.58 -65.17 -6.57
CA ASP A 754 23.23 -66.47 -6.41
C ASP A 754 24.43 -66.34 -5.48
N THR A 755 24.36 -66.99 -4.32
CA THR A 755 25.40 -66.93 -3.28
C THR A 755 26.73 -67.56 -3.69
N ARG A 756 26.81 -68.29 -4.82
CA ARG A 756 28.07 -68.84 -5.34
C ARG A 756 28.83 -67.88 -6.26
N LEU A 757 28.12 -66.98 -6.94
CA LEU A 757 28.71 -66.00 -7.87
C LEU A 757 28.73 -64.58 -7.30
N GLY A 758 28.01 -64.34 -6.19
CA GLY A 758 27.85 -63.05 -5.55
C GLY A 758 26.75 -62.23 -6.19
#